data_AF-A0A8J5FVF8-F1
#
_entry.id   AF-A0A8J5FVF8-F1
#
_cell.length_a   1.000
_cell.length_b   1.000
_cell.length_c   1.000
_cell.angle_alpha   90.00
_cell.angle_beta   90.00
_cell.angle_gamma   90.00
#
_symmetry.space_group_name_H-M   'P 1'
#
loop_
_entity.id
_entity.type
_entity.pdbx_description
1 polymer ?
#
loop_
_entity_poly.entity_id
_entity_poly.type
_entity_poly.pdbx_seq_one_letter_code
_entity_poly.pdbx_strand_id
1 'polypeptide(L)'
;MEPDVSIETGSMIRVAVLPVGGSIPHSRLRSYVAMLGQHTKIDLCSISSFYLEHQKSPFTHQPWETGSIRFKFMLGGSPPSPWEDFQSCRKILAVIGLCHCPSSTDLDLVGDQFAAACKGYSSALAKRCFAFCPSDSQLEDGDNKRENIILFPPSDQKTQEFHMVTMMQDLAASLLMEFEKWVLRAESSGTILKTPLDSQSSLGAEEFIKAKKRRLARAQKTIGDYCLLAGSPVDANAHYSTAIELARLTGDVFWHAGALEGSICALLLDRMDYKDPVLEEEVKYRYYTAIQLYRRSYLQDNAQRVSTVSFELEATLKLARYLCRRELAKEVVDLLMGAADGAKSLIDANDRLILYVEIARLFGTLGYQRKAAFFSRQVAQLYLQQDNSCAAISAMQVLTMTSNAYRVQSRRKSQKISPVSQELGASHSDGGKVHPQLVSLFESQWSSIQMVVLREILMSSVRAGDPLAAWSAAARLLRSFYPLITPAGQSGLASSLANSAERLPSGTRCADPALPFIRIDSLLLGSSIVGMCARHAKQWVDLWQCTGVVQEQVEQEVNLTVGNRCKGLDARNLSIWPSVVCRKQRRNMAGGNHEIRERLSSLEVLLGAVPDGEDVCNLVAKIFNLEANLEQIQESLREEMAQIRKKNEDLRYEVIVLRRAMTSSVETGSHRQLVRVP
;
A
#
# COMPACT_ATOMS: atom_id res chain seq x y z
N MET A 1 12.37 -4.81 -2.31
CA MET A 1 12.59 -4.18 -1.00
C MET A 1 11.73 -4.88 0.04
N GLU A 2 12.18 -4.93 1.29
CA GLU A 2 11.38 -5.42 2.41
C GLU A 2 10.48 -4.33 2.99
N PRO A 3 9.24 -4.64 3.40
CA PRO A 3 8.39 -3.72 4.15
C PRO A 3 8.76 -3.68 5.64
N ASP A 4 8.46 -2.56 6.30
CA ASP A 4 8.65 -2.32 7.74
C ASP A 4 10.10 -2.45 8.22
N VAL A 5 11.06 -2.16 7.35
CA VAL A 5 12.49 -2.38 7.59
C VAL A 5 13.03 -1.55 8.76
N SER A 6 13.53 -2.23 9.79
CA SER A 6 14.16 -1.68 10.99
C SER A 6 15.58 -2.18 11.17
N ILE A 7 16.31 -1.61 12.14
CA ILE A 7 17.62 -2.12 12.55
C ILE A 7 17.50 -3.58 13.02
N GLU A 8 16.48 -3.89 13.81
CA GLU A 8 16.24 -5.24 14.36
C GLU A 8 15.83 -6.28 13.30
N THR A 9 15.53 -5.89 12.07
CA THR A 9 15.06 -6.82 11.02
C THR A 9 16.05 -7.95 10.76
N GLY A 10 17.36 -7.73 10.98
CA GLY A 10 18.39 -8.78 10.88
C GLY A 10 18.24 -9.92 11.90
N SER A 11 17.55 -9.66 13.02
CA SER A 11 17.34 -10.61 14.14
C SER A 11 15.97 -11.29 14.13
N MET A 12 15.11 -10.99 13.15
CA MET A 12 13.76 -11.53 13.10
C MET A 12 13.70 -12.80 12.23
N ILE A 13 13.24 -13.89 12.83
CA ILE A 13 13.01 -15.17 12.16
C ILE A 13 11.67 -15.12 11.43
N ARG A 14 11.66 -15.34 10.11
CA ARG A 14 10.40 -15.43 9.36
C ARG A 14 9.75 -16.79 9.51
N VAL A 15 8.46 -16.76 9.79
CA VAL A 15 7.63 -17.96 9.95
C VAL A 15 6.47 -17.87 8.97
N ALA A 16 6.37 -18.80 8.03
CA ALA A 16 5.21 -18.88 7.15
C ALA A 16 4.02 -19.46 7.92
N VAL A 17 2.87 -18.77 7.90
CA VAL A 17 1.65 -19.23 8.55
C VAL A 17 0.63 -19.56 7.48
N LEU A 18 0.30 -20.84 7.35
CA LEU A 18 -0.51 -21.37 6.24
C LEU A 18 -1.81 -21.96 6.76
N PRO A 19 -2.98 -21.64 6.19
CA PRO A 19 -4.17 -22.43 6.43
C PRO A 19 -4.00 -23.81 5.79
N VAL A 20 -4.29 -24.88 6.54
CA VAL A 20 -4.17 -26.27 6.11
C VAL A 20 -5.45 -27.02 6.48
N GLY A 21 -5.83 -28.00 5.67
CA GLY A 21 -7.12 -28.67 5.80
C GLY A 21 -8.20 -27.96 5.00
N GLY A 22 -9.45 -28.30 5.28
CA GLY A 22 -10.63 -27.71 4.66
C GLY A 22 -10.78 -26.21 4.92
N SER A 23 -11.90 -25.63 4.48
CA SER A 23 -12.16 -24.20 4.62
C SER A 23 -12.25 -23.78 6.10
N ILE A 24 -11.38 -22.86 6.51
CA ILE A 24 -11.39 -22.25 7.85
C ILE A 24 -12.27 -20.99 7.80
N PRO A 25 -13.29 -20.86 8.67
CA PRO A 25 -14.08 -19.64 8.76
C PRO A 25 -13.21 -18.41 9.05
N HIS A 26 -13.42 -17.31 8.30
CA HIS A 26 -12.60 -16.09 8.39
C HIS A 26 -12.48 -15.51 9.81
N SER A 27 -13.55 -15.57 10.60
CA SER A 27 -13.55 -15.10 11.99
C SER A 27 -12.64 -15.96 12.89
N ARG A 28 -12.62 -17.28 12.67
CA ARG A 28 -11.76 -18.22 13.41
C ARG A 28 -10.31 -18.09 12.99
N LEU A 29 -10.03 -18.02 11.69
CA LEU A 29 -8.67 -17.80 11.19
C LEU A 29 -8.06 -16.53 11.79
N ARG A 30 -8.82 -15.43 11.83
CA ARG A 30 -8.37 -14.18 12.47
C ARG A 30 -8.06 -14.37 13.94
N SER A 31 -8.86 -15.14 14.67
CA SER A 31 -8.63 -15.45 16.09
C SER A 31 -7.34 -16.25 16.30
N TYR A 32 -7.10 -17.29 15.49
CA TYR A 32 -5.90 -18.12 15.59
C TYR A 32 -4.63 -17.33 15.26
N VAL A 33 -4.69 -16.53 14.21
CA VAL A 33 -3.60 -15.63 13.83
C VAL A 33 -3.35 -14.57 14.89
N ALA A 34 -4.39 -14.02 15.52
CA ALA A 34 -4.24 -13.05 16.60
C ALA A 34 -3.55 -13.65 17.83
N MET A 35 -3.86 -14.90 18.17
CA MET A 35 -3.20 -15.64 19.25
C MET A 35 -1.70 -15.83 18.96
N LEU A 36 -1.36 -16.28 17.74
CA LEU A 36 0.03 -16.40 17.30
C LEU A 36 0.78 -15.07 17.29
N GLY A 37 0.10 -14.00 16.86
CA GLY A 37 0.66 -12.66 16.78
C GLY A 37 1.08 -12.06 18.13
N GLN A 38 0.69 -12.67 19.26
CA GLN A 38 1.16 -12.28 20.59
C GLN A 38 2.59 -12.80 20.89
N HIS A 39 3.06 -13.80 20.14
CA HIS A 39 4.35 -14.46 20.36
C HIS A 39 5.42 -14.02 19.34
N THR A 40 5.50 -12.73 19.06
CA THR A 40 6.55 -12.16 18.18
C THR A 40 7.91 -12.03 18.89
N LYS A 41 7.95 -12.11 20.21
CA LYS A 41 9.17 -12.11 21.03
C LYS A 41 9.04 -13.20 22.08
N ILE A 42 10.04 -14.06 22.20
CA ILE A 42 10.12 -15.10 23.22
C ILE A 42 11.45 -14.96 23.94
N ASP A 43 11.41 -14.80 25.27
CA ASP A 43 12.61 -14.64 26.09
C ASP A 43 13.35 -15.96 26.21
N LEU A 44 14.68 -15.92 26.11
CA LEU A 44 15.53 -17.11 26.12
C LEU A 44 15.43 -17.91 27.42
N CYS A 45 15.21 -17.22 28.55
CA CYS A 45 15.04 -17.85 29.86
C CYS A 45 13.86 -18.85 29.85
N SER A 46 12.81 -18.54 29.09
CA SER A 46 11.60 -19.36 28.96
C SER A 46 11.75 -20.56 28.01
N ILE A 47 12.83 -20.59 27.22
CA ILE A 47 13.15 -21.65 26.26
C ILE A 47 14.13 -22.66 26.85
N SER A 48 14.90 -22.25 27.86
CA SER A 48 15.95 -23.05 28.49
C SER A 48 15.53 -24.48 28.89
N SER A 49 14.28 -24.68 29.32
CA SER A 49 13.74 -26.00 29.69
C SER A 49 13.48 -26.93 28.51
N PHE A 50 13.27 -26.37 27.30
CA PHE A 50 13.05 -27.13 26.05
C PHE A 50 14.35 -27.33 25.27
N TYR A 51 15.40 -26.58 25.62
CA TYR A 51 16.69 -26.64 24.96
C TYR A 51 17.50 -27.84 25.45
N LEU A 52 17.95 -28.66 24.50
CA LEU A 52 18.78 -29.83 24.76
C LEU A 52 20.14 -29.63 24.08
N GLU A 53 21.18 -29.39 24.88
CA GLU A 53 22.54 -29.28 24.40
C GLU A 53 23.08 -30.67 24.04
N HIS A 54 23.15 -30.99 22.75
CA HIS A 54 23.66 -32.28 22.28
C HIS A 54 25.19 -32.28 22.15
N GLN A 55 25.78 -31.12 21.92
CA GLN A 55 27.22 -30.85 21.80
C GLN A 55 27.48 -29.42 22.28
N LYS A 56 28.75 -29.09 22.60
CA LYS A 56 29.11 -27.75 23.05
C LYS A 56 28.60 -26.69 22.06
N SER A 57 27.71 -25.82 22.54
CA SER A 57 27.08 -24.80 21.70
C SER A 57 28.13 -23.87 21.06
N PRO A 58 27.99 -23.51 19.77
CA PRO A 58 28.81 -22.47 19.14
C PRO A 58 28.49 -21.06 19.68
N PHE A 59 27.38 -20.87 20.38
CA PHE A 59 26.96 -19.58 20.95
C PHE A 59 27.55 -19.39 22.36
N THR A 60 28.84 -19.06 22.42
CA THR A 60 29.59 -18.98 23.68
C THR A 60 29.07 -17.88 24.62
N HIS A 61 28.49 -16.81 24.05
CA HIS A 61 27.97 -15.66 24.78
C HIS A 61 26.44 -15.54 24.68
N GLN A 62 25.73 -16.67 24.57
CA GLN A 62 24.26 -16.69 24.52
C GLN A 62 23.64 -16.07 25.80
N PRO A 63 22.88 -14.97 25.71
CA PRO A 63 22.36 -14.25 26.87
C PRO A 63 21.05 -14.88 27.38
N TRP A 64 21.12 -16.05 28.02
CA TRP A 64 19.95 -16.80 28.48
C TRP A 64 18.99 -16.01 29.38
N GLU A 65 19.50 -15.11 30.22
CA GLU A 65 18.66 -14.37 31.18
C GLU A 65 17.99 -13.12 30.60
N THR A 66 18.61 -12.46 29.62
CA THR A 66 18.19 -11.14 29.15
C THR A 66 17.81 -11.09 27.68
N GLY A 67 18.25 -12.06 26.89
CA GLY A 67 18.02 -12.09 25.46
C GLY A 67 16.68 -12.70 25.07
N SER A 68 16.35 -12.58 23.79
CA SER A 68 15.09 -13.06 23.23
C SER A 68 15.23 -13.44 21.76
N ILE A 69 14.45 -14.42 21.33
CA ILE A 69 14.23 -14.75 19.93
C ILE A 69 13.02 -13.97 19.41
N ARG A 70 13.14 -13.39 18.21
CA ARG A 70 12.08 -12.58 17.59
C ARG A 70 11.52 -13.26 16.34
N PHE A 71 10.20 -13.26 16.17
CA PHE A 71 9.49 -13.83 15.04
C PHE A 71 8.77 -12.76 14.21
N LYS A 72 8.78 -12.95 12.89
CA LYS A 72 7.97 -12.22 11.92
C LYS A 72 7.05 -13.22 11.19
N PHE A 73 5.78 -13.22 11.55
CA PHE A 73 4.79 -14.11 10.94
C PHE A 73 4.34 -13.61 9.57
N MET A 74 4.49 -14.45 8.54
CA MET A 74 4.11 -14.20 7.16
C MET A 74 2.84 -14.97 6.84
N LEU A 75 1.69 -14.31 6.98
CA LEU A 75 0.37 -14.92 6.72
C LEU A 75 0.21 -15.28 5.24
N GLY A 76 -0.15 -16.53 4.94
CA GLY A 76 -0.18 -17.06 3.57
C GLY A 76 1.20 -17.41 3.00
N GLY A 77 2.27 -17.16 3.77
CA GLY A 77 3.65 -17.40 3.38
C GLY A 77 4.20 -16.37 2.39
N SER A 78 5.39 -16.64 1.86
CA SER A 78 6.04 -15.81 0.84
C SER A 78 6.90 -16.69 -0.07
N PRO A 79 7.05 -16.33 -1.35
CA PRO A 79 8.01 -17.01 -2.22
C PRO A 79 9.44 -16.85 -1.69
N PRO A 80 10.35 -17.79 -2.02
CA PRO A 80 11.74 -17.69 -1.60
C PRO A 80 12.40 -16.45 -2.19
N SER A 81 13.21 -15.76 -1.38
CA SER A 81 13.91 -14.57 -1.83
C SER A 81 15.19 -14.96 -2.59
N PRO A 82 15.51 -14.32 -3.73
CA PRO A 82 16.78 -14.56 -4.41
C PRO A 82 18.00 -14.11 -3.58
N TRP A 83 17.77 -13.39 -2.48
CA TRP A 83 18.79 -12.86 -1.59
C TRP A 83 18.89 -13.60 -0.24
N GLU A 84 18.26 -14.78 -0.13
CA GLU A 84 18.24 -15.59 1.09
C GLU A 84 19.65 -15.92 1.63
N ASP A 85 20.59 -16.24 0.75
CA ASP A 85 21.98 -16.54 1.15
C ASP A 85 22.75 -15.27 1.55
N PHE A 86 22.38 -14.12 0.99
CA PHE A 86 22.98 -12.84 1.36
C PHE A 86 22.46 -12.31 2.69
N GLN A 87 21.16 -12.43 2.97
CA GLN A 87 20.52 -12.00 4.21
C GLN A 87 19.65 -13.12 4.77
N SER A 88 20.16 -13.83 5.76
CA SER A 88 19.49 -15.02 6.31
C SER A 88 18.12 -14.73 6.93
N CYS A 89 17.90 -13.50 7.40
CA CYS A 89 16.59 -13.04 7.90
C CYS A 89 15.49 -12.96 6.81
N ARG A 90 15.84 -13.13 5.53
CA ARG A 90 14.87 -13.25 4.43
C ARG A 90 14.37 -14.69 4.22
N LYS A 91 15.06 -15.69 4.79
CA LYS A 91 14.66 -17.10 4.72
C LYS A 91 13.40 -17.33 5.54
N ILE A 92 12.47 -18.12 5.00
CA ILE A 92 11.42 -18.74 5.81
C ILE A 92 12.06 -19.91 6.55
N LEU A 93 12.33 -19.73 7.84
CA LEU A 93 13.06 -20.70 8.67
C LEU A 93 12.11 -21.62 9.45
N ALA A 94 10.83 -21.26 9.55
CA ALA A 94 9.80 -22.14 10.08
C ALA A 94 8.48 -22.04 9.32
N VAL A 95 7.68 -23.11 9.39
CA VAL A 95 6.32 -23.15 8.84
C VAL A 95 5.34 -23.60 9.93
N ILE A 96 4.30 -22.80 10.14
CA ILE A 96 3.17 -23.12 11.01
C ILE A 96 1.93 -23.33 10.14
N GLY A 97 1.40 -24.54 10.15
CA GLY A 97 0.08 -24.85 9.59
C GLY A 97 -1.02 -24.54 10.60
N LEU A 98 -2.14 -23.95 10.18
CA LEU A 98 -3.33 -23.77 11.00
C LEU A 98 -4.44 -24.63 10.44
N CYS A 99 -4.98 -25.54 11.25
CA CYS A 99 -6.09 -26.40 10.89
C CYS A 99 -7.29 -26.16 11.81
N HIS A 100 -8.49 -26.13 11.24
CA HIS A 100 -9.74 -26.15 11.99
C HIS A 100 -10.37 -27.54 11.86
N CYS A 101 -10.25 -28.34 12.91
CA CYS A 101 -10.65 -29.74 12.91
C CYS A 101 -12.14 -29.96 12.59
N PRO A 102 -13.10 -29.11 12.99
CA PRO A 102 -14.50 -29.27 12.60
C PRO A 102 -14.72 -29.24 11.07
N SER A 103 -13.83 -28.58 10.31
CA SER A 103 -13.84 -28.58 8.84
C SER A 103 -12.95 -29.68 8.24
N SER A 104 -12.17 -30.38 9.04
CA SER A 104 -11.11 -31.31 8.63
C SER A 104 -11.07 -32.52 9.56
N THR A 105 -11.96 -33.48 9.32
CA THR A 105 -12.12 -34.67 10.18
C THR A 105 -10.97 -35.66 10.05
N ASP A 106 -10.36 -35.76 8.87
CA ASP A 106 -9.23 -36.64 8.59
C ASP A 106 -7.90 -35.90 8.84
N LEU A 107 -7.24 -36.24 9.94
CA LEU A 107 -5.96 -35.66 10.31
C LEU A 107 -4.79 -36.17 9.43
N ASP A 108 -4.91 -37.32 8.75
CA ASP A 108 -3.83 -37.88 7.92
C ASP A 108 -3.76 -37.08 6.64
N LEU A 109 -4.93 -36.81 6.05
CA LEU A 109 -5.08 -35.90 4.94
C LEU A 109 -4.60 -34.48 5.28
N VAL A 110 -4.85 -33.98 6.49
CA VAL A 110 -4.26 -32.71 6.96
C VAL A 110 -2.74 -32.78 7.03
N GLY A 111 -2.18 -33.88 7.53
CA GLY A 111 -0.74 -34.13 7.58
C GLY A 111 -0.10 -34.13 6.18
N ASP A 112 -0.72 -34.81 5.22
CA ASP A 112 -0.27 -34.87 3.83
C ASP A 112 -0.35 -33.50 3.15
N GLN A 113 -1.44 -32.77 3.36
CA GLN A 113 -1.59 -31.40 2.86
C GLN A 113 -0.55 -30.47 3.47
N PHE A 114 -0.27 -30.59 4.76
CA PHE A 114 0.76 -29.80 5.43
C PHE A 114 2.14 -30.12 4.85
N ALA A 115 2.48 -31.40 4.74
CA ALA A 115 3.75 -31.85 4.17
C ALA A 115 3.91 -31.37 2.72
N ALA A 116 2.84 -31.41 1.92
CA ALA A 116 2.83 -30.88 0.55
C ALA A 116 3.06 -29.36 0.54
N ALA A 117 2.39 -28.59 1.40
CA ALA A 117 2.58 -27.15 1.51
C ALA A 117 4.02 -26.79 1.94
N CYS A 118 4.61 -27.56 2.86
CA CYS A 118 6.00 -27.36 3.31
C CYS A 118 7.05 -27.59 2.20
N LYS A 119 6.74 -28.31 1.10
CA LYS A 119 7.69 -28.51 -0.01
C LYS A 119 8.11 -27.21 -0.68
N GLY A 120 7.26 -26.18 -0.63
CA GLY A 120 7.58 -24.84 -1.16
C GLY A 120 8.60 -24.06 -0.32
N TYR A 121 8.95 -24.54 0.88
CA TYR A 121 9.81 -23.85 1.84
C TYR A 121 11.04 -24.70 2.18
N SER A 122 11.99 -24.79 1.25
CA SER A 122 13.20 -25.61 1.41
C SER A 122 14.13 -25.13 2.53
N SER A 123 14.14 -23.83 2.83
CA SER A 123 14.93 -23.21 3.90
C SER A 123 14.33 -23.45 5.31
N ALA A 124 13.13 -24.03 5.43
CA ALA A 124 12.47 -24.21 6.71
C ALA A 124 13.10 -25.32 7.54
N LEU A 125 13.58 -24.97 8.73
CA LEU A 125 14.25 -25.85 9.70
C LEU A 125 13.27 -26.47 10.69
N ALA A 126 12.16 -25.78 11.00
CA ALA A 126 11.12 -26.29 11.90
C ALA A 126 9.73 -26.21 11.28
N LYS A 127 8.90 -27.23 11.54
CA LYS A 127 7.56 -27.37 10.96
C LYS A 127 6.60 -27.86 12.04
N ARG A 128 5.48 -27.15 12.21
CA ARG A 128 4.41 -27.51 13.17
C ARG A 128 3.05 -27.20 12.56
N CYS A 129 2.05 -28.04 12.81
CA CYS A 129 0.68 -27.82 12.40
C CYS A 129 -0.20 -27.76 13.66
N PHE A 130 -0.80 -26.59 13.92
CA PHE A 130 -1.68 -26.36 15.05
C PHE A 130 -3.13 -26.64 14.61
N ALA A 131 -3.69 -27.71 15.15
CA ALA A 131 -5.01 -28.20 14.81
C ALA A 131 -6.01 -27.90 15.94
N PHE A 132 -6.94 -26.99 15.69
CA PHE A 132 -7.85 -26.44 16.69
C PHE A 132 -9.20 -27.15 16.73
N CYS A 133 -9.72 -27.32 17.95
CA CYS A 133 -11.02 -27.91 18.24
C CYS A 133 -11.18 -29.36 17.71
N PRO A 134 -10.23 -30.27 18.01
CA PRO A 134 -10.36 -31.68 17.63
C PRO A 134 -11.62 -32.32 18.24
N SER A 135 -12.20 -33.28 17.54
CA SER A 135 -13.25 -34.17 18.10
C SER A 135 -12.64 -35.21 19.04
N ASP A 136 -13.48 -35.84 19.86
CA ASP A 136 -13.04 -36.89 20.79
C ASP A 136 -12.32 -38.05 20.06
N SER A 137 -12.83 -38.44 18.88
CA SER A 137 -12.18 -39.44 18.02
C SER A 137 -10.78 -39.01 17.55
N GLN A 138 -10.60 -37.74 17.23
CA GLN A 138 -9.31 -37.19 16.80
C GLN A 138 -8.31 -37.03 17.95
N LEU A 139 -8.80 -36.88 19.18
CA LEU A 139 -7.97 -36.88 20.39
C LEU A 139 -7.45 -38.30 20.68
N GLU A 140 -8.30 -39.32 20.54
CA GLU A 140 -7.90 -40.73 20.68
C GLU A 140 -6.92 -41.17 19.57
N ASP A 141 -7.16 -40.74 18.33
CA ASP A 141 -6.27 -41.00 17.19
C ASP A 141 -4.93 -40.23 17.28
N GLY A 142 -4.88 -39.15 18.07
CA GLY A 142 -3.73 -38.26 18.23
C GLY A 142 -2.55 -38.87 18.99
N ASP A 143 -2.76 -39.95 19.75
CA ASP A 143 -1.69 -40.69 20.44
C ASP A 143 -0.78 -41.46 19.46
N ASN A 144 -1.23 -41.67 18.22
CA ASN A 144 -0.37 -42.16 17.15
C ASN A 144 0.54 -41.02 16.67
N LYS A 145 1.81 -41.04 17.10
CA LYS A 145 2.88 -40.05 16.82
C LYS A 145 2.87 -39.43 15.42
N ARG A 146 2.04 -38.42 15.19
CA ARG A 146 2.14 -37.51 14.05
C ARG A 146 3.04 -36.37 14.49
N GLU A 147 4.35 -36.56 14.37
CA GLU A 147 5.40 -35.71 14.97
C GLU A 147 5.23 -34.19 14.76
N ASN A 148 4.50 -33.78 13.71
CA ASN A 148 4.32 -32.37 13.36
C ASN A 148 2.92 -31.81 13.60
N ILE A 149 1.93 -32.60 14.03
CA ILE A 149 0.56 -32.12 14.30
C ILE A 149 0.37 -31.99 15.81
N ILE A 150 -0.02 -30.79 16.24
CA ILE A 150 -0.27 -30.45 17.64
C ILE A 150 -1.75 -30.11 17.78
N LEU A 151 -2.44 -30.84 18.65
CA LEU A 151 -3.86 -30.67 18.89
C LEU A 151 -4.10 -29.59 19.96
N PHE A 152 -5.04 -28.68 19.69
CA PHE A 152 -5.54 -27.69 20.62
C PHE A 152 -6.99 -28.02 20.97
N PRO A 153 -7.24 -28.76 22.08
CA PRO A 153 -8.58 -29.13 22.52
C PRO A 153 -9.52 -27.92 22.61
N PRO A 154 -10.84 -28.14 22.45
CA PRO A 154 -11.83 -27.10 22.65
C PRO A 154 -11.86 -26.70 24.13
N SER A 155 -11.16 -25.62 24.46
CA SER A 155 -11.05 -25.06 25.81
C SER A 155 -11.36 -23.56 25.78
N ASP A 156 -11.41 -22.94 26.95
CA ASP A 156 -11.44 -21.49 27.06
C ASP A 156 -10.20 -20.85 26.42
N GLN A 157 -10.36 -19.60 25.98
CA GLN A 157 -9.32 -18.90 25.22
C GLN A 157 -8.00 -18.78 26.00
N LYS A 158 -8.05 -18.61 27.33
CA LYS A 158 -6.84 -18.46 28.15
C LYS A 158 -6.04 -19.75 28.20
N THR A 159 -6.72 -20.89 28.30
CA THR A 159 -6.06 -22.20 28.26
C THR A 159 -5.42 -22.46 26.89
N GLN A 160 -6.09 -22.06 25.79
CA GLN A 160 -5.51 -22.16 24.44
C GLN A 160 -4.30 -21.23 24.27
N GLU A 161 -4.37 -20.00 24.78
CA GLU A 161 -3.26 -19.04 24.81
C GLU A 161 -2.07 -19.58 25.62
N PHE A 162 -2.32 -20.19 26.78
CA PHE A 162 -1.25 -20.81 27.58
C PHE A 162 -0.59 -21.99 26.85
N HIS A 163 -1.37 -22.86 26.22
CA HIS A 163 -0.81 -23.94 25.41
C HIS A 163 0.00 -23.41 24.21
N MET A 164 -0.46 -22.32 23.59
CA MET A 164 0.27 -21.66 22.50
C MET A 164 1.65 -21.18 22.94
N VAL A 165 1.77 -20.60 24.15
CA VAL A 165 3.06 -20.19 24.73
C VAL A 165 4.04 -21.37 24.74
N THR A 166 3.62 -22.51 25.28
CA THR A 166 4.45 -23.72 25.37
C THR A 166 4.89 -24.21 23.99
N MET A 167 3.96 -24.25 23.02
CA MET A 167 4.28 -24.70 21.66
C MET A 167 5.20 -23.75 20.90
N MET A 168 5.07 -22.45 21.15
CA MET A 168 5.97 -21.45 20.57
C MET A 168 7.36 -21.48 21.21
N GLN A 169 7.47 -21.77 22.51
CA GLN A 169 8.74 -21.99 23.19
C GLN A 169 9.46 -23.25 22.65
N ASP A 170 8.74 -24.36 22.46
CA ASP A 170 9.27 -25.57 21.81
C ASP A 170 9.79 -25.29 20.38
N LEU A 171 9.01 -24.54 19.59
CA LEU A 171 9.41 -24.14 18.25
C LEU A 171 10.71 -23.31 18.27
N ALA A 172 10.81 -22.37 19.20
CA ALA A 172 12.00 -21.54 19.37
C ALA A 172 13.22 -22.35 19.81
N ALA A 173 13.07 -23.29 20.74
CA ALA A 173 14.14 -24.23 21.12
C ALA A 173 14.60 -25.07 19.94
N SER A 174 13.65 -25.62 19.16
CA SER A 174 13.93 -26.41 17.96
C SER A 174 14.75 -25.62 16.94
N LEU A 175 14.37 -24.36 16.69
CA LEU A 175 15.12 -23.48 15.80
C LEU A 175 16.52 -23.15 16.31
N LEU A 176 16.65 -22.86 17.61
CA LEU A 176 17.95 -22.58 18.22
C LEU A 176 18.93 -23.75 18.04
N MET A 177 18.48 -24.98 18.30
CA MET A 177 19.28 -26.18 18.08
C MET A 177 19.64 -26.40 16.61
N GLU A 178 18.73 -26.11 15.67
CA GLU A 178 19.03 -26.19 14.23
C GLU A 178 20.02 -25.12 13.77
N PHE A 179 19.99 -23.90 14.36
CA PHE A 179 20.99 -22.87 14.10
C PHE A 179 22.38 -23.30 14.56
N GLU A 180 22.50 -23.90 15.73
CA GLU A 180 23.79 -24.44 16.22
C GLU A 180 24.35 -25.50 15.27
N LYS A 181 23.51 -26.45 14.85
CA LYS A 181 23.89 -27.48 13.86
C LYS A 181 24.36 -26.85 12.56
N TRP A 182 23.70 -25.78 12.11
CA TRP A 182 24.09 -25.08 10.89
C TRP A 182 25.45 -24.39 11.06
N VAL A 183 25.67 -23.65 12.15
CA VAL A 183 26.91 -22.92 12.43
C VAL A 183 28.11 -23.87 12.52
N LEU A 184 27.98 -24.99 13.23
CA LEU A 184 29.04 -26.01 13.35
C LEU A 184 29.42 -26.64 12.00
N ARG A 185 28.45 -26.78 11.08
CA ARG A 185 28.69 -27.30 9.72
C ARG A 185 29.25 -26.25 8.78
N ALA A 186 28.92 -24.97 8.96
CA ALA A 186 29.30 -23.91 8.04
C ALA A 186 30.83 -23.75 7.92
N GLU A 187 31.56 -23.87 9.03
CA GLU A 187 33.02 -23.74 9.03
C GLU A 187 33.72 -24.92 8.34
N SER A 188 33.15 -26.12 8.44
CA SER A 188 33.76 -27.37 7.95
C SER A 188 33.33 -27.77 6.54
N SER A 189 32.11 -27.40 6.12
CA SER A 189 31.46 -27.94 4.91
C SER A 189 31.71 -27.14 3.62
N GLY A 190 32.43 -26.02 3.69
CA GLY A 190 32.69 -25.19 2.51
C GLY A 190 31.41 -24.66 1.86
N THR A 191 30.45 -24.20 2.67
CA THR A 191 29.13 -23.73 2.24
C THR A 191 29.22 -22.74 1.08
N ILE A 192 28.52 -23.05 -0.01
CA ILE A 192 28.53 -22.24 -1.23
C ILE A 192 27.40 -21.22 -1.12
N LEU A 193 27.73 -20.02 -0.67
CA LEU A 193 26.81 -18.89 -0.59
C LEU A 193 26.90 -18.05 -1.87
N LYS A 194 25.77 -17.95 -2.58
CA LYS A 194 25.69 -17.23 -3.86
C LYS A 194 24.72 -16.07 -3.77
N THR A 195 24.97 -15.04 -4.58
CA THR A 195 24.00 -13.99 -4.84
C THR A 195 23.74 -13.89 -6.34
N PRO A 196 22.63 -13.26 -6.76
CA PRO A 196 22.38 -12.94 -8.17
C PRO A 196 23.49 -12.11 -8.85
N LEU A 197 24.42 -11.53 -8.07
CA LEU A 197 25.55 -10.75 -8.59
C LEU A 197 26.77 -11.60 -8.96
N ASP A 198 26.82 -12.86 -8.50
CA ASP A 198 27.98 -13.71 -8.73
C ASP A 198 28.01 -14.24 -10.19
N SER A 199 28.97 -13.78 -10.99
CA SER A 199 29.22 -14.27 -12.35
C SER A 199 29.99 -15.60 -12.35
N GLN A 200 29.66 -16.48 -13.30
CA GLN A 200 30.35 -17.76 -13.52
C GLN A 200 31.65 -17.51 -14.30
N SER A 201 32.72 -17.08 -13.65
CA SER A 201 34.06 -17.04 -14.26
C SER A 201 34.95 -18.13 -13.70
N SER A 202 35.66 -18.85 -14.57
CA SER A 202 36.71 -19.81 -14.21
C SER A 202 37.94 -19.05 -13.75
N LEU A 203 38.48 -19.38 -12.58
CA LEU A 203 39.53 -18.60 -11.92
C LEU A 203 40.90 -19.28 -11.99
N GLY A 204 41.97 -18.47 -12.15
CA GLY A 204 43.36 -18.90 -12.04
C GLY A 204 43.84 -19.14 -10.59
N ALA A 205 45.12 -19.50 -10.39
CA ALA A 205 45.65 -19.93 -9.09
C ALA A 205 45.74 -18.82 -8.01
N GLU A 206 46.07 -17.57 -8.36
CA GLU A 206 46.02 -16.44 -7.40
C GLU A 206 44.58 -16.04 -7.05
N GLU A 207 43.69 -16.11 -8.03
CA GLU A 207 42.26 -15.90 -7.82
C GLU A 207 41.65 -17.00 -6.94
N PHE A 208 42.21 -18.21 -6.93
CA PHE A 208 41.76 -19.30 -6.07
C PHE A 208 41.95 -19.00 -4.58
N ILE A 209 43.11 -18.47 -4.17
CA ILE A 209 43.36 -18.08 -2.76
C ILE A 209 42.41 -16.95 -2.35
N LYS A 210 42.24 -15.95 -3.22
CA LYS A 210 41.30 -14.84 -3.01
C LYS A 210 39.85 -15.33 -2.94
N ALA A 211 39.46 -16.30 -3.76
CA ALA A 211 38.14 -16.92 -3.75
C ALA A 211 37.89 -17.74 -2.48
N LYS A 212 38.89 -18.46 -1.97
CA LYS A 212 38.79 -19.17 -0.69
C LYS A 212 38.58 -18.19 0.48
N LYS A 213 39.36 -17.11 0.54
CA LYS A 213 39.17 -16.04 1.54
C LYS A 213 37.81 -15.37 1.41
N ARG A 214 37.33 -15.13 0.18
CA ARG A 214 36.00 -14.56 -0.09
C ARG A 214 34.90 -15.48 0.44
N ARG A 215 34.98 -16.78 0.15
CA ARG A 215 34.05 -17.79 0.68
C ARG A 215 34.03 -17.82 2.21
N LEU A 216 35.20 -17.76 2.85
CA LEU A 216 35.29 -17.68 4.30
C LEU A 216 34.64 -16.41 4.85
N ALA A 217 34.86 -15.25 4.21
CA ALA A 217 34.22 -13.99 4.60
C ALA A 217 32.69 -14.08 4.57
N ARG A 218 32.14 -14.67 3.49
CA ARG A 218 30.69 -14.89 3.34
C ARG A 218 30.16 -15.86 4.40
N ALA A 219 30.87 -16.96 4.65
CA ALA A 219 30.50 -17.92 5.68
C ALA A 219 30.47 -17.29 7.07
N GLN A 220 31.51 -16.53 7.44
CA GLN A 220 31.58 -15.79 8.70
C GLN A 220 30.44 -14.77 8.84
N LYS A 221 30.12 -14.04 7.77
CA LYS A 221 28.96 -13.13 7.75
C LYS A 221 27.66 -13.90 8.05
N THR A 222 27.43 -15.02 7.36
CA THR A 222 26.20 -15.81 7.53
C THR A 222 26.14 -16.49 8.89
N ILE A 223 27.26 -16.96 9.45
CA ILE A 223 27.33 -17.42 10.85
C ILE A 223 26.88 -16.30 11.79
N GLY A 224 27.38 -15.07 11.58
CA GLY A 224 26.92 -13.89 12.31
C GLY A 224 25.42 -13.65 12.22
N ASP A 225 24.80 -13.85 11.04
CA ASP A 225 23.34 -13.77 10.89
C ASP A 225 22.61 -14.81 11.74
N TYR A 226 23.08 -16.06 11.76
CA TYR A 226 22.46 -17.12 12.58
C TYR A 226 22.63 -16.84 14.08
N CYS A 227 23.77 -16.29 14.51
CA CYS A 227 23.96 -15.82 15.88
C CYS A 227 22.96 -14.71 16.23
N LEU A 228 22.69 -13.77 15.32
CA LEU A 228 21.65 -12.74 15.51
C LEU A 228 20.25 -13.34 15.63
N LEU A 229 19.89 -14.29 14.76
CA LEU A 229 18.59 -14.97 14.79
C LEU A 229 18.41 -15.82 16.06
N ALA A 230 19.50 -16.39 16.58
CA ALA A 230 19.56 -17.07 17.86
C ALA A 230 19.45 -16.12 19.07
N GLY A 231 19.55 -14.81 18.87
CA GLY A 231 19.54 -13.83 19.96
C GLY A 231 20.87 -13.71 20.70
N SER A 232 22.00 -14.06 20.07
CA SER A 232 23.36 -13.84 20.61
C SER A 232 24.09 -12.71 19.85
N PRO A 233 23.90 -11.44 20.24
CA PRO A 233 24.51 -10.31 19.56
C PRO A 233 26.03 -10.21 19.75
N VAL A 234 26.57 -10.68 20.88
CA VAL A 234 28.02 -10.64 21.16
C VAL A 234 28.78 -11.58 20.24
N ASP A 235 28.32 -12.83 20.12
CA ASP A 235 28.88 -13.82 19.20
C ASP A 235 28.74 -13.34 17.75
N ALA A 236 27.56 -12.81 17.39
CA ALA A 236 27.32 -12.26 16.05
C ALA A 236 28.32 -11.15 15.68
N ASN A 237 28.58 -10.20 16.60
CA ASN A 237 29.49 -9.09 16.35
C ASN A 237 30.96 -9.53 16.16
N ALA A 238 31.39 -10.61 16.83
CA ALA A 238 32.71 -11.19 16.61
C ALA A 238 32.84 -11.73 15.18
N HIS A 239 31.87 -12.52 14.72
CA HIS A 239 31.85 -13.06 13.36
C HIS A 239 31.73 -11.96 12.29
N TYR A 240 30.92 -10.92 12.53
CA TYR A 240 30.84 -9.79 11.61
C TYR A 240 32.15 -9.00 11.53
N SER A 241 32.86 -8.79 12.63
CA SER A 241 34.18 -8.15 12.63
C SER A 241 35.16 -8.90 11.73
N THR A 242 35.24 -10.23 11.86
CA THR A 242 36.08 -11.07 10.99
C THR A 242 35.62 -11.02 9.53
N ALA A 243 34.32 -11.07 9.27
CA ALA A 243 33.77 -10.97 7.91
C ALA A 243 34.08 -9.62 7.25
N ILE A 244 33.99 -8.51 7.99
CA ILE A 244 34.31 -7.15 7.51
C ILE A 244 35.77 -7.08 7.06
N GLU A 245 36.70 -7.57 7.88
CA GLU A 245 38.12 -7.57 7.55
C GLU A 245 38.44 -8.41 6.31
N LEU A 246 37.90 -9.63 6.25
CA LEU A 246 38.11 -10.53 5.11
C LEU A 246 37.46 -10.02 3.83
N ALA A 247 36.25 -9.46 3.91
CA ALA A 247 35.55 -8.89 2.74
C ALA A 247 36.28 -7.66 2.20
N ARG A 248 36.82 -6.81 3.09
CA ARG A 248 37.68 -5.67 2.72
C ARG A 248 38.94 -6.12 1.98
N LEU A 249 39.62 -7.16 2.47
CA LEU A 249 40.84 -7.69 1.83
C LEU A 249 40.57 -8.37 0.48
N THR A 250 39.40 -9.00 0.32
CA THR A 250 39.04 -9.72 -0.90
C THR A 250 38.34 -8.86 -1.94
N GLY A 251 37.99 -7.61 -1.58
CA GLY A 251 37.27 -6.68 -2.43
C GLY A 251 35.81 -7.09 -2.67
N ASP A 252 35.23 -7.91 -1.81
CA ASP A 252 33.81 -8.29 -1.90
C ASP A 252 32.92 -7.19 -1.30
N VAL A 253 32.75 -6.12 -2.07
CA VAL A 253 32.14 -4.85 -1.62
C VAL A 253 30.71 -5.04 -1.12
N PHE A 254 29.91 -5.87 -1.80
CA PHE A 254 28.51 -6.09 -1.44
C PHE A 254 28.37 -6.85 -0.11
N TRP A 255 29.18 -7.91 0.08
CA TRP A 255 29.21 -8.66 1.34
C TRP A 255 29.84 -7.88 2.49
N HIS A 256 30.78 -6.99 2.21
CA HIS A 256 31.31 -6.05 3.19
C HIS A 256 30.20 -5.11 3.71
N ALA A 257 29.35 -4.57 2.83
CA ALA A 257 28.22 -3.73 3.23
C ALA A 257 27.23 -4.50 4.12
N GLY A 258 26.88 -5.73 3.74
CA GLY A 258 25.97 -6.58 4.51
C GLY A 258 26.54 -6.99 5.88
N ALA A 259 27.85 -7.20 6.00
CA ALA A 259 28.50 -7.50 7.29
C ALA A 259 28.51 -6.27 8.21
N LEU A 260 28.73 -5.06 7.67
CA LEU A 260 28.60 -3.81 8.43
C LEU A 260 27.17 -3.64 8.95
N GLU A 261 26.17 -3.83 8.10
CA GLU A 261 24.75 -3.73 8.47
C GLU A 261 24.38 -4.73 9.58
N GLY A 262 24.84 -5.98 9.47
CA GLY A 262 24.67 -7.00 10.51
C GLY A 262 25.34 -6.60 11.83
N SER A 263 26.57 -6.05 11.77
CA SER A 263 27.28 -5.58 12.96
C SER A 263 26.54 -4.45 13.69
N ILE A 264 25.87 -3.56 12.95
CA ILE A 264 25.05 -2.48 13.53
C ILE A 264 23.82 -3.07 14.23
N CYS A 265 23.16 -4.05 13.61
CA CYS A 265 22.05 -4.77 14.23
C CYS A 265 22.49 -5.43 15.54
N ALA A 266 23.64 -6.11 15.56
CA ALA A 266 24.19 -6.76 16.75
C ALA A 266 24.52 -5.74 17.85
N LEU A 267 25.14 -4.61 17.48
CA LEU A 267 25.51 -3.56 18.42
C LEU A 267 24.29 -2.93 19.13
N LEU A 268 23.14 -2.87 18.44
CA LEU A 268 21.95 -2.17 18.91
C LEU A 268 20.86 -3.07 19.49
N LEU A 269 20.92 -4.40 19.30
CA LEU A 269 19.82 -5.33 19.58
C LEU A 269 19.22 -5.23 21.00
N ASP A 270 20.05 -4.92 21.99
CA ASP A 270 19.68 -4.76 23.40
C ASP A 270 19.89 -3.32 23.91
N ARG A 271 20.24 -2.39 23.02
CA ARG A 271 20.67 -1.02 23.36
C ARG A 271 19.82 0.09 22.72
N MET A 272 18.72 -0.24 22.05
CA MET A 272 17.91 0.72 21.30
C MET A 272 17.39 1.91 22.12
N ASP A 273 17.14 1.72 23.42
CA ASP A 273 16.59 2.76 24.31
C ASP A 273 17.67 3.64 24.96
N TYR A 274 18.95 3.25 24.87
CA TYR A 274 20.05 3.99 25.49
C TYR A 274 20.47 5.17 24.59
N LYS A 275 20.43 6.37 25.16
CA LYS A 275 20.89 7.60 24.49
C LYS A 275 22.36 7.82 24.78
N ASP A 276 23.22 7.11 24.05
CA ASP A 276 24.65 7.35 24.07
C ASP A 276 25.08 8.06 22.78
N PRO A 277 25.56 9.32 22.86
CA PRO A 277 26.00 10.06 21.68
C PRO A 277 27.18 9.40 20.97
N VAL A 278 28.06 8.68 21.69
CA VAL A 278 29.20 7.97 21.06
C VAL A 278 28.70 6.80 20.23
N LEU A 279 27.73 6.05 20.76
CA LEU A 279 27.07 4.97 20.05
C LEU A 279 26.31 5.49 18.82
N GLU A 280 25.62 6.62 18.94
CA GLU A 280 24.90 7.24 17.81
C GLU A 280 25.84 7.59 16.65
N GLU A 281 26.99 8.21 16.94
CA GLU A 281 27.99 8.56 15.94
C GLU A 281 28.62 7.31 15.30
N GLU A 282 28.90 6.26 16.07
CA GLU A 282 29.40 4.98 15.54
C GLU A 282 28.37 4.34 14.60
N VAL A 283 27.09 4.34 14.95
CA VAL A 283 26.00 3.81 14.13
C VAL A 283 25.88 4.61 12.82
N LYS A 284 25.91 5.94 12.88
CA LYS A 284 25.92 6.81 11.70
C LYS A 284 27.10 6.47 10.80
N TYR A 285 28.32 6.42 11.34
CA TYR A 285 29.54 6.14 10.60
C TYR A 285 29.45 4.80 9.85
N ARG A 286 29.03 3.73 10.54
CA ARG A 286 28.88 2.41 9.91
C ARG A 286 27.78 2.37 8.85
N TYR A 287 26.63 3.01 9.08
CA TYR A 287 25.55 3.05 8.08
C TYR A 287 25.93 3.88 6.86
N TYR A 288 26.52 5.06 7.02
CA TYR A 288 27.00 5.87 5.90
C TYR A 288 28.04 5.09 5.07
N THR A 289 28.93 4.35 5.73
CA THR A 289 29.89 3.45 5.06
C THR A 289 29.17 2.32 4.31
N ALA A 290 28.20 1.65 4.93
CA ALA A 290 27.42 0.59 4.28
C ALA A 290 26.64 1.10 3.06
N ILE A 291 25.99 2.26 3.16
CA ILE A 291 25.25 2.93 2.07
C ILE A 291 26.20 3.22 0.91
N GLN A 292 27.38 3.78 1.18
CA GLN A 292 28.40 4.04 0.15
C GLN A 292 28.89 2.76 -0.52
N LEU A 293 29.09 1.69 0.25
CA LEU A 293 29.51 0.38 -0.30
C LEU A 293 28.43 -0.24 -1.18
N TYR A 294 27.16 -0.19 -0.76
CA TYR A 294 26.03 -0.61 -1.60
C TYR A 294 25.98 0.19 -2.90
N ARG A 295 26.09 1.52 -2.82
CA ARG A 295 26.15 2.38 -4.01
C ARG A 295 27.33 2.04 -4.92
N ARG A 296 28.51 1.76 -4.36
CA ARG A 296 29.71 1.38 -5.15
C ARG A 296 29.57 0.01 -5.80
N SER A 297 28.90 -0.94 -5.14
CA SER A 297 28.67 -2.27 -5.68
C SER A 297 27.88 -2.23 -6.99
N TYR A 298 26.98 -1.25 -7.14
CA TYR A 298 26.21 -1.02 -8.37
C TYR A 298 27.10 -0.60 -9.55
N LEU A 299 28.19 0.15 -9.30
CA LEU A 299 29.01 0.77 -10.34
C LEU A 299 30.14 -0.13 -10.87
N GLN A 300 30.51 -1.18 -10.14
CA GLN A 300 31.70 -1.99 -10.47
C GLN A 300 31.46 -3.02 -11.58
N ASP A 301 30.21 -3.29 -11.97
CA ASP A 301 29.88 -4.32 -12.97
C ASP A 301 28.75 -3.83 -13.89
N ASN A 302 29.10 -3.03 -14.90
CA ASN A 302 28.17 -2.50 -15.92
C ASN A 302 27.44 -3.59 -16.75
N ALA A 303 27.72 -4.88 -16.51
CA ALA A 303 27.07 -6.03 -17.12
C ALA A 303 25.97 -6.68 -16.25
N GLN A 304 25.72 -6.19 -15.03
CA GLN A 304 24.76 -6.80 -14.10
C GLN A 304 23.31 -6.44 -14.42
N ARG A 305 22.46 -7.48 -14.54
CA ARG A 305 21.01 -7.36 -14.76
C ARG A 305 20.21 -7.04 -13.48
N VAL A 306 20.87 -6.93 -12.31
CA VAL A 306 20.20 -6.84 -11.01
C VAL A 306 20.72 -5.64 -10.23
N SER A 307 19.84 -4.65 -10.00
CA SER A 307 20.15 -3.42 -9.27
C SER A 307 20.27 -3.66 -7.76
N THR A 308 21.34 -3.14 -7.14
CA THR A 308 21.56 -3.17 -5.68
C THR A 308 21.01 -1.93 -4.96
N VAL A 309 20.38 -1.01 -5.69
CA VAL A 309 19.81 0.24 -5.16
C VAL A 309 18.78 -0.02 -4.04
N SER A 310 18.04 -1.12 -4.11
CA SER A 310 17.09 -1.51 -3.08
C SER A 310 17.75 -1.65 -1.69
N PHE A 311 18.96 -2.21 -1.62
CA PHE A 311 19.71 -2.36 -0.36
C PHE A 311 20.26 -1.03 0.16
N GLU A 312 20.74 -0.16 -0.75
CA GLU A 312 21.15 1.21 -0.39
C GLU A 312 20.00 1.98 0.27
N LEU A 313 18.82 1.91 -0.35
CA LEU A 313 17.61 2.59 0.13
C LEU A 313 17.08 1.96 1.43
N GLU A 314 17.09 0.63 1.56
CA GLU A 314 16.74 -0.06 2.81
C GLU A 314 17.67 0.37 3.96
N ALA A 315 18.99 0.41 3.74
CA ALA A 315 19.95 0.87 4.75
C ALA A 315 19.73 2.35 5.14
N THR A 316 19.42 3.20 4.15
CA THR A 316 19.07 4.61 4.37
C THR A 316 17.81 4.75 5.24
N LEU A 317 16.78 3.94 4.98
CA LEU A 317 15.55 3.93 5.78
C LEU A 317 15.79 3.42 7.21
N LYS A 318 16.65 2.40 7.40
CA LYS A 318 17.04 1.92 8.74
C LYS A 318 17.69 3.02 9.57
N LEU A 319 18.66 3.73 8.97
CA LEU A 319 19.33 4.86 9.62
C LEU A 319 18.34 5.99 9.93
N ALA A 320 17.52 6.38 8.95
CA ALA A 320 16.51 7.43 9.12
C ALA A 320 15.51 7.10 10.23
N ARG A 321 15.11 5.82 10.36
CA ARG A 321 14.22 5.35 11.42
C ARG A 321 14.88 5.43 12.81
N TYR A 322 16.16 5.05 12.92
CA TYR A 322 16.91 5.14 14.16
C TYR A 322 17.09 6.58 14.65
N LEU A 323 17.40 7.50 13.73
CA LEU A 323 17.57 8.93 14.03
C LEU A 323 16.24 9.69 14.13
N CYS A 324 15.08 9.03 13.97
CA CYS A 324 13.76 9.66 13.87
C CYS A 324 13.31 10.32 15.18
N ARG A 325 13.87 11.50 15.46
CA ARG A 325 13.63 12.32 16.65
C ARG A 325 13.56 13.80 16.24
N ARG A 326 12.96 14.64 17.08
CA ARG A 326 12.74 16.06 16.74
C ARG A 326 14.05 16.84 16.65
N GLU A 327 15.03 16.48 17.45
CA GLU A 327 16.34 17.13 17.52
C GLU A 327 17.16 16.91 16.24
N LEU A 328 17.02 15.73 15.62
CA LEU A 328 17.73 15.31 14.41
C LEU A 328 16.87 15.41 13.15
N ALA A 329 15.73 16.12 13.22
CA ALA A 329 14.74 16.15 12.13
C ALA A 329 15.33 16.62 10.80
N LYS A 330 16.32 17.53 10.81
CA LYS A 330 17.00 17.99 9.60
C LYS A 330 17.74 16.85 8.90
N GLU A 331 18.56 16.10 9.63
CA GLU A 331 19.32 14.97 9.08
C GLU A 331 18.39 13.88 8.55
N VAL A 332 17.34 13.55 9.30
CA VAL A 332 16.33 12.57 8.86
C VAL A 332 15.63 13.04 7.59
N VAL A 333 15.27 14.32 7.48
CA VAL A 333 14.67 14.87 6.25
C VAL A 333 15.62 14.70 5.07
N ASP A 334 16.90 14.99 5.24
CA ASP A 334 17.89 14.89 4.16
C ASP A 334 18.05 13.43 3.69
N LEU A 335 18.11 12.47 4.62
CA LEU A 335 18.11 11.03 4.31
C LEU A 335 16.85 10.60 3.56
N LEU A 336 15.67 11.02 4.03
CA LEU A 336 14.39 10.65 3.42
C LEU A 336 14.20 11.27 2.03
N MET A 337 14.63 12.52 1.83
CA MET A 337 14.56 13.17 0.52
C MET A 337 15.56 12.53 -0.45
N GLY A 338 16.78 12.21 0.00
CA GLY A 338 17.74 11.44 -0.80
C GLY A 338 17.21 10.06 -1.21
N ALA A 339 16.54 9.36 -0.27
CA ALA A 339 15.89 8.09 -0.57
C ALA A 339 14.74 8.24 -1.57
N ALA A 340 13.94 9.31 -1.47
CA ALA A 340 12.87 9.63 -2.40
C ALA A 340 13.39 9.90 -3.83
N ASP A 341 14.55 10.54 -3.96
CA ASP A 341 15.19 10.76 -5.27
C ASP A 341 15.71 9.44 -5.86
N GLY A 342 16.28 8.57 -5.03
CA GLY A 342 16.73 7.23 -5.42
C GLY A 342 15.59 6.31 -5.88
N ALA A 343 14.33 6.62 -5.54
CA ALA A 343 13.15 5.86 -5.98
C ALA A 343 13.03 5.74 -7.51
N LYS A 344 13.55 6.72 -8.27
CA LYS A 344 13.53 6.71 -9.74
C LYS A 344 14.40 5.60 -10.34
N SER A 345 15.41 5.16 -9.60
CA SER A 345 16.33 4.09 -10.00
C SER A 345 15.79 2.69 -9.67
N LEU A 346 14.65 2.59 -8.98
CA LEU A 346 13.97 1.32 -8.72
C LEU A 346 13.11 0.92 -9.93
N ILE A 347 13.35 -0.28 -10.44
CA ILE A 347 12.64 -0.83 -11.59
C ILE A 347 11.25 -1.35 -11.16
N ASP A 348 11.16 -2.05 -10.02
CA ASP A 348 9.91 -2.61 -9.54
C ASP A 348 8.99 -1.52 -8.94
N ALA A 349 7.73 -1.51 -9.37
CA ALA A 349 6.68 -0.66 -8.80
C ALA A 349 6.40 -0.99 -7.33
N ASN A 350 6.51 -2.26 -6.93
CA ASN A 350 6.30 -2.68 -5.55
C ASN A 350 7.38 -2.12 -4.63
N ASP A 351 8.64 -2.09 -5.07
CA ASP A 351 9.75 -1.53 -4.31
C ASP A 351 9.59 -0.02 -4.10
N ARG A 352 9.15 0.70 -5.15
CA ARG A 352 8.80 2.13 -5.05
C ARG A 352 7.64 2.36 -4.08
N LEU A 353 6.64 1.47 -4.10
CA LEU A 353 5.49 1.54 -3.19
C LEU A 353 5.94 1.38 -1.74
N ILE A 354 6.73 0.33 -1.44
CA ILE A 354 7.27 0.08 -0.10
C ILE A 354 8.09 1.28 0.38
N LEU A 355 9.00 1.79 -0.45
CA LEU A 355 9.82 2.96 -0.13
C LEU A 355 8.97 4.19 0.25
N TYR A 356 7.98 4.54 -0.58
CA TYR A 356 7.16 5.72 -0.30
C TYR A 356 6.23 5.54 0.91
N VAL A 357 5.76 4.32 1.19
CA VAL A 357 5.04 4.02 2.44
C VAL A 357 5.95 4.29 3.64
N GLU A 358 7.19 3.82 3.62
CA GLU A 358 8.12 4.02 4.72
C GLU A 358 8.50 5.48 4.92
N ILE A 359 8.78 6.20 3.83
CA ILE A 359 9.05 7.65 3.88
C ILE A 359 7.85 8.40 4.46
N ALA A 360 6.62 8.06 4.03
CA ALA A 360 5.41 8.69 4.56
C ALA A 360 5.26 8.45 6.07
N ARG A 361 5.50 7.22 6.54
CA ARG A 361 5.42 6.87 7.97
C ARG A 361 6.45 7.64 8.80
N LEU A 362 7.71 7.71 8.34
CA LEU A 362 8.77 8.42 9.05
C LEU A 362 8.50 9.93 9.12
N PHE A 363 8.03 10.56 8.05
CA PHE A 363 7.58 11.96 8.12
C PHE A 363 6.38 12.15 9.05
N GLY A 364 5.47 11.17 9.11
CA GLY A 364 4.35 11.16 10.06
C GLY A 364 4.83 11.17 11.51
N THR A 365 5.81 10.33 11.84
CA THR A 365 6.43 10.24 13.19
C THR A 365 7.13 11.53 13.59
N LEU A 366 7.82 12.21 12.65
CA LEU A 366 8.42 13.54 12.89
C LEU A 366 7.37 14.66 13.09
N GLY A 367 6.10 14.39 12.79
CA GLY A 367 5.03 15.39 12.83
C GLY A 367 4.88 16.21 11.54
N TYR A 368 5.61 15.87 10.47
CA TYR A 368 5.54 16.53 9.17
C TYR A 368 4.38 15.99 8.32
N GLN A 369 3.16 16.22 8.82
CA GLN A 369 1.92 15.67 8.25
C GLN A 369 1.72 15.99 6.76
N ARG A 370 2.18 17.16 6.29
CA ARG A 370 2.08 17.52 4.86
C ARG A 370 3.01 16.68 3.98
N LYS A 371 4.25 16.44 4.42
CA LYS A 371 5.20 15.60 3.69
C LYS A 371 4.74 14.14 3.73
N ALA A 372 4.27 13.67 4.87
CA ALA A 372 3.67 12.34 5.02
C ALA A 372 2.49 12.14 4.05
N ALA A 373 1.59 13.12 3.97
CA ALA A 373 0.46 13.10 3.05
C ALA A 373 0.90 13.12 1.58
N PHE A 374 1.92 13.91 1.23
CA PHE A 374 2.50 13.93 -0.11
C PHE A 374 2.98 12.55 -0.56
N PHE A 375 3.80 11.87 0.25
CA PHE A 375 4.28 10.54 -0.11
C PHE A 375 3.18 9.47 -0.08
N SER A 376 2.21 9.60 0.83
CA SER A 376 1.01 8.75 0.82
C SER A 376 0.17 8.90 -0.45
N ARG A 377 0.08 10.12 -1.00
CA ARG A 377 -0.55 10.36 -2.30
C ARG A 377 0.23 9.71 -3.44
N GLN A 378 1.57 9.75 -3.41
CA GLN A 378 2.41 9.01 -4.38
C GLN A 378 2.14 7.49 -4.31
N VAL A 379 1.96 6.93 -3.10
CA VAL A 379 1.56 5.53 -2.92
C VAL A 379 0.19 5.25 -3.54
N ALA A 380 -0.79 6.12 -3.31
CA ALA A 380 -2.12 5.97 -3.91
C ALA A 380 -2.08 6.03 -5.45
N GLN A 381 -1.22 6.86 -6.02
CA GLN A 381 -1.00 6.91 -7.47
C GLN A 381 -0.42 5.60 -8.02
N LEU A 382 0.55 4.99 -7.32
CA LEU A 382 1.09 3.68 -7.70
C LEU A 382 0.02 2.58 -7.63
N TYR A 383 -0.86 2.60 -6.62
CA TYR A 383 -2.01 1.70 -6.57
C TYR A 383 -2.98 1.93 -7.73
N LEU A 384 -3.25 3.17 -8.12
CA LEU A 384 -4.14 3.49 -9.23
C LEU A 384 -3.57 3.12 -10.61
N GLN A 385 -2.25 2.96 -10.73
CA GLN A 385 -1.63 2.42 -11.94
C GLN A 385 -1.92 0.91 -12.11
N GLN A 386 -2.34 0.22 -11.05
CA GLN A 386 -2.75 -1.16 -11.11
C GLN A 386 -4.24 -1.26 -11.50
N ASP A 387 -4.58 -2.14 -12.44
CA ASP A 387 -5.96 -2.36 -12.90
C ASP A 387 -6.81 -3.24 -11.95
N ASN A 388 -6.48 -3.25 -10.66
CA ASN A 388 -7.12 -4.10 -9.66
C ASN A 388 -8.10 -3.32 -8.77
N SER A 389 -9.31 -3.84 -8.57
CA SER A 389 -10.31 -3.29 -7.64
C SER A 389 -9.78 -3.19 -6.21
N CYS A 390 -9.03 -4.18 -5.73
CA CYS A 390 -8.41 -4.15 -4.40
C CYS A 390 -7.37 -3.02 -4.29
N ALA A 391 -6.62 -2.76 -5.36
CA ALA A 391 -5.66 -1.65 -5.39
C ALA A 391 -6.39 -0.30 -5.36
N ALA A 392 -7.52 -0.17 -6.06
CA ALA A 392 -8.36 1.03 -5.99
C ALA A 392 -8.93 1.27 -4.58
N ILE A 393 -9.34 0.21 -3.87
CA ILE A 393 -9.77 0.29 -2.46
C ILE A 393 -8.61 0.78 -1.59
N SER A 394 -7.41 0.21 -1.73
CA SER A 394 -6.22 0.64 -1.00
C SER A 394 -5.86 2.10 -1.28
N ALA A 395 -5.89 2.53 -2.56
CA ALA A 395 -5.67 3.93 -2.94
C ALA A 395 -6.68 4.87 -2.28
N MET A 396 -7.96 4.51 -2.32
CA MET A 396 -9.05 5.28 -1.69
C MET A 396 -8.83 5.42 -0.18
N GLN A 397 -8.47 4.33 0.51
CA GLN A 397 -8.21 4.34 1.95
C GLN A 397 -7.02 5.26 2.31
N VAL A 398 -5.90 5.14 1.59
CA VAL A 398 -4.70 5.96 1.82
C VAL A 398 -4.98 7.45 1.58
N LEU A 399 -5.69 7.80 0.51
CA LEU A 399 -6.09 9.18 0.22
C LEU A 399 -7.08 9.73 1.28
N THR A 400 -7.99 8.88 1.75
CA THR A 400 -8.97 9.28 2.77
C THR A 400 -8.29 9.55 4.10
N MET A 401 -7.33 8.72 4.52
CA MET A 401 -6.55 8.94 5.74
C MET A 401 -5.75 10.26 5.72
N THR A 402 -5.32 10.69 4.54
CA THR A 402 -4.47 11.89 4.37
C THR A 402 -5.24 13.15 4.02
N SER A 403 -6.54 13.04 3.75
CA SER A 403 -7.44 14.16 3.42
C SER A 403 -7.45 15.29 4.46
N ASN A 404 -7.22 14.98 5.73
CA ASN A 404 -7.10 15.95 6.82
C ASN A 404 -5.87 16.85 6.67
N ALA A 405 -4.74 16.30 6.24
CA ALA A 405 -3.50 17.06 6.05
C ALA A 405 -3.64 18.09 4.92
N TYR A 406 -4.46 17.77 3.91
CA TYR A 406 -4.82 18.68 2.82
C TYR A 406 -6.00 19.60 3.14
N ARG A 407 -6.64 19.45 4.32
CA ARG A 407 -7.84 20.19 4.73
C ARG A 407 -8.99 20.08 3.72
N VAL A 408 -9.16 18.90 3.15
CA VAL A 408 -10.18 18.58 2.14
C VAL A 408 -11.54 18.24 2.79
N GLN A 409 -11.54 17.89 4.08
CA GLN A 409 -12.77 17.65 4.84
C GLN A 409 -13.46 18.95 5.26
N SER A 410 -14.79 18.93 5.34
CA SER A 410 -15.56 20.03 5.90
C SER A 410 -15.25 20.19 7.39
N ARG A 411 -15.12 21.43 7.87
CA ARG A 411 -14.85 21.74 9.30
C ARG A 411 -15.95 21.13 10.17
N ARG A 412 -15.71 19.95 10.76
CA ARG A 412 -16.36 19.56 12.01
C ARG A 412 -15.94 20.60 13.04
N LYS A 413 -16.91 21.27 13.69
CA LYS A 413 -16.61 22.07 14.89
C LYS A 413 -15.98 21.10 15.90
N SER A 414 -14.65 21.11 16.03
CA SER A 414 -13.98 20.40 17.12
C SER A 414 -14.56 20.94 18.43
N GLN A 415 -15.25 20.09 19.19
CA GLN A 415 -15.37 20.32 20.61
C GLN A 415 -13.94 20.37 21.15
N LYS A 416 -13.56 21.53 21.69
CA LYS A 416 -12.23 21.78 22.25
C LYS A 416 -12.00 20.79 23.41
N ILE A 417 -10.98 19.96 23.30
CA ILE A 417 -10.17 19.54 24.43
C ILE A 417 -8.83 20.25 24.23
N SER A 418 -8.62 21.30 25.02
CA SER A 418 -7.40 22.10 25.02
C SER A 418 -6.30 21.38 25.81
N PRO A 419 -5.03 21.52 25.42
CA PRO A 419 -3.99 21.78 26.41
C PRO A 419 -3.44 23.20 26.22
N VAL A 420 -3.13 23.79 27.37
CA VAL A 420 -2.74 25.17 27.61
C VAL A 420 -1.40 25.52 26.95
N SER A 421 -1.31 26.70 26.37
CA SER A 421 -0.07 27.48 26.29
C SER A 421 -0.45 28.94 26.49
N GLN A 422 0.01 29.46 27.62
CA GLN A 422 -0.21 30.80 28.14
C GLN A 422 1.12 31.54 27.97
N GLU A 423 1.12 32.72 27.35
CA GLU A 423 2.04 33.82 27.69
C GLU A 423 1.58 35.15 27.05
N LEU A 424 1.16 36.07 27.94
CA LEU A 424 1.37 37.54 28.05
C LEU A 424 1.31 38.39 26.76
N GLY A 425 0.32 39.28 26.52
CA GLY A 425 0.12 40.64 27.10
C GLY A 425 0.69 41.71 26.13
N ALA A 426 0.06 42.82 25.69
CA ALA A 426 -1.02 43.66 26.21
C ALA A 426 -1.63 44.60 25.13
N SER A 427 -2.88 45.04 25.38
CA SER A 427 -3.56 46.33 25.09
C SER A 427 -3.38 47.10 23.75
N HIS A 428 -4.46 47.28 22.98
CA HIS A 428 -5.33 48.49 23.01
C HIS A 428 -6.53 48.36 22.05
N SER A 429 -7.60 49.09 22.41
CA SER A 429 -8.95 49.20 21.86
C SER A 429 -9.07 49.68 20.41
N ASP A 430 -9.99 49.10 19.62
CA ASP A 430 -11.10 49.87 19.02
C ASP A 430 -12.21 48.95 18.46
N GLY A 431 -13.46 49.40 18.59
CA GLY A 431 -14.65 48.70 18.12
C GLY A 431 -14.87 48.87 16.63
N GLY A 432 -14.85 47.77 15.88
CA GLY A 432 -15.17 47.75 14.46
C GLY A 432 -15.76 46.41 14.06
N LYS A 433 -17.00 46.42 13.55
CA LYS A 433 -17.76 45.27 13.09
C LYS A 433 -16.95 44.43 12.08
N VAL A 434 -16.51 43.25 12.48
CA VAL A 434 -15.79 42.32 11.60
C VAL A 434 -16.80 41.58 10.72
N HIS A 435 -16.86 41.98 9.45
CA HIS A 435 -17.43 41.18 8.37
C HIS A 435 -16.86 39.74 8.42
N PRO A 436 -17.69 38.68 8.40
CA PRO A 436 -17.16 37.32 8.33
C PRO A 436 -16.64 37.03 6.92
N GLN A 437 -15.33 37.17 6.74
CA GLN A 437 -14.40 36.28 6.01
C GLN A 437 -14.96 35.35 4.89
N LEU A 438 -15.74 35.87 3.93
CA LEU A 438 -16.02 35.15 2.67
C LEU A 438 -14.86 35.32 1.65
N VAL A 439 -14.03 36.36 1.83
CA VAL A 439 -12.92 36.68 0.92
C VAL A 439 -11.66 35.84 1.20
N SER A 440 -11.56 35.14 2.33
CA SER A 440 -10.37 34.30 2.63
C SER A 440 -10.46 32.87 2.10
N LEU A 441 -11.52 32.48 1.37
CA LEU A 441 -11.66 31.13 0.81
C LEU A 441 -10.82 30.93 -0.47
N PHE A 442 -10.60 32.00 -1.24
CA PHE A 442 -9.80 31.96 -2.47
C PHE A 442 -8.30 32.20 -2.25
N GLU A 443 -7.90 32.65 -1.06
CA GLU A 443 -6.49 32.85 -0.68
C GLU A 443 -5.82 31.59 -0.08
N SER A 444 -6.44 30.43 -0.21
CA SER A 444 -5.73 29.18 0.04
C SER A 444 -4.84 28.89 -1.18
N GLN A 445 -3.54 29.14 -1.06
CA GLN A 445 -2.46 28.78 -2.03
C GLN A 445 -2.42 27.28 -2.40
N TRP A 446 -3.41 26.49 -1.99
CA TRP A 446 -3.49 25.03 -2.06
C TRP A 446 -4.77 24.53 -2.74
N SER A 447 -5.65 25.41 -3.24
CA SER A 447 -6.92 25.03 -3.88
C SER A 447 -6.72 24.04 -5.05
N SER A 448 -5.66 24.23 -5.84
CA SER A 448 -5.27 23.32 -6.92
C SER A 448 -4.94 21.91 -6.41
N ILE A 449 -4.21 21.79 -5.30
CA ILE A 449 -3.84 20.48 -4.73
C ILE A 449 -5.06 19.81 -4.09
N GLN A 450 -5.91 20.57 -3.40
CA GLN A 450 -7.15 20.07 -2.80
C GLN A 450 -8.10 19.51 -3.87
N MET A 451 -8.24 20.22 -4.99
CA MET A 451 -8.96 19.75 -6.18
C MET A 451 -8.41 18.43 -6.71
N VAL A 452 -7.09 18.35 -6.88
CA VAL A 452 -6.46 17.13 -7.41
C VAL A 452 -6.65 15.95 -6.48
N VAL A 453 -6.47 16.13 -5.16
CA VAL A 453 -6.70 15.07 -4.16
C VAL A 453 -8.16 14.61 -4.18
N LEU A 454 -9.13 15.53 -4.22
CA LEU A 454 -10.55 15.17 -4.32
C LEU A 454 -10.88 14.42 -5.61
N ARG A 455 -10.27 14.82 -6.73
CA ARG A 455 -10.42 14.11 -8.01
C ARG A 455 -9.84 12.71 -7.94
N GLU A 456 -8.67 12.54 -7.32
CA GLU A 456 -8.06 11.21 -7.11
C GLU A 456 -8.91 10.34 -6.18
N ILE A 457 -9.50 10.90 -5.11
CA ILE A 457 -10.45 10.19 -4.24
C ILE A 457 -11.68 9.75 -5.05
N LEU A 458 -12.26 10.64 -5.86
CA LEU A 458 -13.39 10.33 -6.71
C LEU A 458 -13.07 9.18 -7.68
N MET A 459 -11.95 9.29 -8.41
CA MET A 459 -11.51 8.25 -9.35
C MET A 459 -11.28 6.91 -8.67
N SER A 460 -10.63 6.92 -7.50
CA SER A 460 -10.38 5.70 -6.70
C SER A 460 -11.68 5.08 -6.22
N SER A 461 -12.63 5.89 -5.74
CA SER A 461 -13.93 5.42 -5.23
C SER A 461 -14.78 4.79 -6.32
N VAL A 462 -14.80 5.39 -7.53
CA VAL A 462 -15.49 4.83 -8.69
C VAL A 462 -14.90 3.48 -9.09
N ARG A 463 -13.56 3.38 -9.16
CA ARG A 463 -12.86 2.12 -9.48
C ARG A 463 -13.01 1.05 -8.38
N ALA A 464 -13.10 1.46 -7.12
CA ALA A 464 -13.32 0.59 -5.97
C ALA A 464 -14.77 0.08 -5.88
N GLY A 465 -15.70 0.66 -6.64
CA GLY A 465 -17.12 0.33 -6.54
C GLY A 465 -17.79 0.84 -5.26
N ASP A 466 -17.26 1.92 -4.65
CA ASP A 466 -17.87 2.58 -3.49
C ASP A 466 -18.66 3.82 -3.95
N PRO A 467 -19.99 3.70 -4.15
CA PRO A 467 -20.81 4.80 -4.65
C PRO A 467 -20.95 5.94 -3.63
N LEU A 468 -20.86 5.66 -2.32
CA LEU A 468 -21.02 6.67 -1.28
C LEU A 468 -19.78 7.56 -1.20
N ALA A 469 -18.58 6.95 -1.23
CA ALA A 469 -17.33 7.69 -1.25
C ALA A 469 -17.19 8.52 -2.53
N ALA A 470 -17.57 7.96 -3.69
CA ALA A 470 -17.57 8.66 -4.97
C ALA A 470 -18.51 9.87 -4.95
N TRP A 471 -19.76 9.68 -4.51
CA TRP A 471 -20.73 10.76 -4.41
C TRP A 471 -20.22 11.87 -3.47
N SER A 472 -19.68 11.50 -2.32
CA SER A 472 -19.15 12.44 -1.33
C SER A 472 -17.99 13.29 -1.89
N ALA A 473 -17.06 12.67 -2.62
CA ALA A 473 -15.94 13.36 -3.24
C ALA A 473 -16.39 14.32 -4.35
N ALA A 474 -17.29 13.88 -5.24
CA ALA A 474 -17.83 14.70 -6.32
C ALA A 474 -18.65 15.89 -5.79
N ALA A 475 -19.47 15.69 -4.75
CA ALA A 475 -20.22 16.77 -4.11
C ALA A 475 -19.30 17.85 -3.51
N ARG A 476 -18.17 17.46 -2.89
CA ARG A 476 -17.17 18.40 -2.38
C ARG A 476 -16.47 19.18 -3.49
N LEU A 477 -16.15 18.53 -4.62
CA LEU A 477 -15.56 19.21 -5.77
C LEU A 477 -16.47 20.33 -6.27
N LEU A 478 -17.75 20.03 -6.53
CA LEU A 478 -18.71 21.03 -6.99
C LEU A 478 -18.94 22.11 -5.95
N ARG A 479 -19.08 21.79 -4.66
CA ARG A 479 -19.35 22.80 -3.63
C ARG A 479 -18.18 23.76 -3.41
N SER A 480 -16.98 23.21 -3.26
CA SER A 480 -15.82 23.99 -2.80
C SER A 480 -14.99 24.58 -3.92
N PHE A 481 -15.08 24.02 -5.14
CA PHE A 481 -14.21 24.39 -6.25
C PHE A 481 -14.96 24.57 -7.57
N TYR A 482 -16.28 24.80 -7.54
CA TYR A 482 -17.10 25.07 -8.73
C TYR A 482 -16.40 25.97 -9.75
N PRO A 483 -15.85 27.15 -9.39
CA PRO A 483 -15.33 28.10 -10.37
C PRO A 483 -14.02 27.65 -11.04
N LEU A 484 -13.35 26.63 -10.48
CA LEU A 484 -12.08 26.09 -11.00
C LEU A 484 -12.28 24.85 -11.88
N ILE A 485 -13.52 24.34 -11.99
CA ILE A 485 -13.88 23.20 -12.83
C ILE A 485 -14.38 23.74 -14.19
N THR A 486 -14.05 23.07 -15.30
CA THR A 486 -14.54 23.46 -16.63
C THR A 486 -16.07 23.39 -16.69
N PRO A 487 -16.77 24.25 -17.44
CA PRO A 487 -18.25 24.23 -17.51
C PRO A 487 -18.82 22.87 -17.93
N ALA A 488 -18.18 22.18 -18.88
CA ALA A 488 -18.54 20.82 -19.26
C ALA A 488 -18.30 19.78 -18.14
N GLY A 489 -17.25 19.97 -17.33
CA GLY A 489 -16.99 19.15 -16.15
C GLY A 489 -18.00 19.40 -15.03
N GLN A 490 -18.45 20.65 -14.85
CA GLN A 490 -19.48 21.02 -13.88
C GLN A 490 -20.81 20.33 -14.22
N SER A 491 -21.29 20.47 -15.46
CA SER A 491 -22.53 19.83 -15.91
C SER A 491 -22.44 18.30 -15.90
N GLY A 492 -21.31 17.74 -16.35
CA GLY A 492 -21.07 16.30 -16.33
C GLY A 492 -21.05 15.70 -14.91
N LEU A 493 -20.37 16.36 -13.96
CA LEU A 493 -20.35 15.94 -12.55
C LEU A 493 -21.72 16.09 -11.89
N ALA A 494 -22.43 17.19 -12.16
CA ALA A 494 -23.77 17.43 -11.61
C ALA A 494 -24.78 16.38 -12.10
N SER A 495 -24.82 16.09 -13.40
CA SER A 495 -25.67 15.04 -13.97
C SER A 495 -25.31 13.65 -13.45
N SER A 496 -24.01 13.35 -13.30
CA SER A 496 -23.56 12.07 -12.73
C SER A 496 -23.89 11.93 -11.25
N LEU A 497 -23.85 13.03 -10.49
CA LEU A 497 -24.27 13.07 -9.08
C LEU A 497 -25.77 12.87 -8.92
N ALA A 498 -26.59 13.47 -9.79
CA ALA A 498 -28.03 13.27 -9.81
C ALA A 498 -28.38 11.80 -10.10
N ASN A 499 -27.81 11.24 -11.17
CA ASN A 499 -28.02 9.84 -11.57
C ASN A 499 -27.53 8.84 -10.51
N SER A 500 -26.43 9.13 -9.82
CA SER A 500 -25.91 8.26 -8.74
C SER A 500 -26.72 8.40 -7.45
N ALA A 501 -27.24 9.60 -7.14
CA ALA A 501 -28.14 9.81 -6.02
C ALA A 501 -29.43 8.99 -6.17
N GLU A 502 -29.93 8.79 -7.39
CA GLU A 502 -31.09 7.92 -7.72
C GLU A 502 -30.83 6.42 -7.49
N ARG A 503 -29.56 5.99 -7.49
CA ARG A 503 -29.16 4.59 -7.30
C ARG A 503 -28.81 4.22 -5.86
N LEU A 504 -28.65 5.20 -4.98
CA LEU A 504 -28.34 4.96 -3.57
C LEU A 504 -29.58 4.51 -2.78
N PRO A 505 -29.46 3.53 -1.85
CA PRO A 505 -30.57 3.11 -0.99
C PRO A 505 -31.18 4.28 -0.19
N SER A 506 -32.50 4.26 -0.01
CA SER A 506 -33.20 5.20 0.85
C SER A 506 -32.66 5.16 2.28
N GLY A 507 -32.38 6.33 2.87
CA GLY A 507 -31.84 6.45 4.23
C GLY A 507 -30.31 6.41 4.34
N THR A 508 -29.58 6.26 3.22
CA THR A 508 -28.11 6.36 3.21
C THR A 508 -27.68 7.73 3.72
N ARG A 509 -26.87 7.79 4.78
CA ARG A 509 -26.33 9.04 5.34
C ARG A 509 -24.88 9.22 4.93
N CYS A 510 -24.54 10.38 4.37
CA CYS A 510 -23.15 10.75 4.16
C CYS A 510 -22.49 11.04 5.52
N ALA A 511 -21.26 10.55 5.74
CA ALA A 511 -20.49 10.83 6.96
C ALA A 511 -20.03 12.29 7.07
N ASP A 512 -20.19 13.08 6.00
CA ASP A 512 -19.87 14.49 5.95
C ASP A 512 -21.01 15.33 6.56
N PRO A 513 -20.79 15.99 7.71
CA PRO A 513 -21.82 16.78 8.37
C PRO A 513 -22.24 18.03 7.59
N ALA A 514 -21.48 18.43 6.56
CA ALA A 514 -21.86 19.52 5.67
C ALA A 514 -22.62 19.08 4.41
N LEU A 515 -22.80 17.76 4.23
CA LEU A 515 -23.61 17.18 3.18
C LEU A 515 -24.77 16.41 3.85
N PRO A 516 -25.85 17.08 4.29
CA PRO A 516 -27.00 16.39 4.84
C PRO A 516 -27.66 15.59 3.72
N PHE A 517 -27.30 14.32 3.60
CA PHE A 517 -28.01 13.40 2.74
C PHE A 517 -29.36 13.11 3.41
N ILE A 518 -30.40 13.81 2.97
CA ILE A 518 -31.78 13.43 3.22
C ILE A 518 -32.39 13.23 1.84
N ARG A 519 -32.54 11.97 1.41
CA ARG A 519 -33.60 11.66 0.45
C ARG A 519 -34.92 11.90 1.20
N ILE A 520 -35.63 12.96 0.84
CA ILE A 520 -36.89 13.36 1.47
C ILE A 520 -38.04 12.39 1.12
N ASP A 521 -37.81 11.31 0.36
CA ASP A 521 -38.86 10.34 0.01
C ASP A 521 -39.09 9.24 1.05
N SER A 522 -38.64 9.43 2.29
CA SER A 522 -38.96 8.55 3.42
C SER A 522 -39.87 9.20 4.46
N LEU A 523 -40.71 10.14 4.03
CA LEU A 523 -41.88 10.56 4.81
C LEU A 523 -43.08 9.78 4.27
N LEU A 524 -43.41 8.67 4.95
CA LEU A 524 -44.74 8.06 4.83
C LEU A 524 -45.80 9.16 4.93
N LEU A 525 -46.75 9.15 4.00
CA LEU A 525 -47.90 10.04 3.99
C LEU A 525 -48.49 10.16 5.41
N GLY A 526 -48.39 11.34 6.02
CA GLY A 526 -49.07 11.63 7.28
C GLY A 526 -48.22 12.29 8.36
N SER A 527 -47.72 13.50 8.11
CA SER A 527 -47.74 14.62 9.09
C SER A 527 -47.00 15.85 8.53
N SER A 528 -47.59 17.02 8.77
CA SER A 528 -47.29 18.33 8.21
C SER A 528 -45.81 18.68 7.97
N ILE A 529 -45.46 18.81 6.68
CA ILE A 529 -44.20 19.37 6.15
C ILE A 529 -43.91 20.79 6.69
N VAL A 530 -44.95 21.54 7.07
CA VAL A 530 -44.83 22.92 7.56
C VAL A 530 -44.19 22.99 8.96
N GLY A 531 -44.39 21.98 9.80
CA GLY A 531 -43.87 21.97 11.18
C GLY A 531 -42.37 21.68 11.28
N MET A 532 -41.77 21.04 10.27
CA MET A 532 -40.34 20.72 10.26
C MET A 532 -39.50 21.81 9.59
N CYS A 533 -39.98 22.42 8.50
CA CYS A 533 -39.33 23.58 7.88
C CYS A 533 -39.20 24.76 8.87
N ALA A 534 -40.19 24.96 9.74
CA ALA A 534 -40.15 26.00 10.77
C ALA A 534 -39.04 25.78 11.83
N ARG A 535 -38.69 24.53 12.15
CA ARG A 535 -37.66 24.22 13.17
C ARG A 535 -36.22 24.38 12.68
N HIS A 536 -35.99 24.29 11.36
CA HIS A 536 -34.67 24.49 10.75
C HIS A 536 -34.54 25.78 9.92
N ALA A 537 -35.60 26.56 9.74
CA ALA A 537 -35.60 27.81 8.98
C ALA A 537 -34.47 28.78 9.39
N LYS A 538 -34.14 28.86 10.69
CA LYS A 538 -33.05 29.73 11.16
C LYS A 538 -31.66 29.32 10.65
N GLN A 539 -31.42 28.03 10.47
CA GLN A 539 -30.15 27.50 9.94
C GLN A 539 -30.04 27.62 8.42
N TRP A 540 -31.17 27.60 7.71
CA TRP A 540 -31.23 27.71 6.25
C TRP A 540 -31.20 29.16 5.77
N VAL A 541 -31.84 30.09 6.50
CA VAL A 541 -31.79 31.53 6.23
C VAL A 541 -30.36 32.08 6.40
N ASP A 542 -29.63 31.61 7.42
CA ASP A 542 -28.23 31.98 7.64
C ASP A 542 -27.27 31.41 6.55
N LEU A 543 -27.68 30.36 5.83
CA LEU A 543 -26.90 29.73 4.75
C LEU A 543 -27.19 30.33 3.37
N TRP A 544 -28.42 30.80 3.13
CA TRP A 544 -28.83 31.44 1.86
C TRP A 544 -28.48 32.94 1.80
N GLN A 545 -28.41 33.65 2.94
CA GLN A 545 -27.93 35.03 2.98
C GLN A 545 -26.43 35.18 2.66
N CYS A 546 -25.67 34.09 2.61
CA CYS A 546 -24.23 34.10 2.28
C CYS A 546 -23.92 33.99 0.77
N THR A 547 -24.89 33.76 -0.10
CA THR A 547 -24.71 33.79 -1.56
C THR A 547 -25.28 35.09 -2.12
N GLY A 548 -24.66 36.21 -1.77
CA GLY A 548 -25.01 37.52 -2.29
C GLY A 548 -24.46 37.76 -3.70
N VAL A 549 -24.98 37.04 -4.70
CA VAL A 549 -24.95 37.45 -6.12
C VAL A 549 -26.17 36.82 -6.79
N VAL A 550 -26.93 37.62 -7.52
CA VAL A 550 -28.19 37.32 -8.23
C VAL A 550 -29.46 37.37 -7.37
N GLN A 551 -29.76 38.54 -6.83
CA GLN A 551 -31.10 38.85 -6.30
C GLN A 551 -31.96 39.65 -7.32
N GLU A 552 -31.40 40.10 -8.45
CA GLU A 552 -32.13 41.00 -9.38
C GLU A 552 -32.56 40.38 -10.72
N GLN A 553 -32.17 39.14 -11.05
CA GLN A 553 -32.57 38.50 -12.32
C GLN A 553 -33.52 37.29 -12.18
N VAL A 554 -33.70 36.74 -10.98
CA VAL A 554 -34.59 35.58 -10.76
C VAL A 554 -36.00 36.00 -10.30
N GLU A 555 -36.17 37.19 -9.71
CA GLU A 555 -37.51 37.71 -9.35
C GLU A 555 -38.33 38.23 -10.55
N GLN A 556 -37.69 38.47 -11.71
CA GLN A 556 -38.41 38.80 -12.95
C GLN A 556 -38.81 37.56 -13.77
N GLU A 557 -38.01 36.48 -13.79
CA GLU A 557 -38.35 35.27 -14.56
C GLU A 557 -39.39 34.37 -13.85
N VAL A 558 -39.43 34.33 -12.51
CA VAL A 558 -40.39 33.50 -11.76
C VAL A 558 -41.79 34.13 -11.72
N ASN A 559 -41.91 35.46 -11.80
CA ASN A 559 -43.21 36.14 -11.90
C ASN A 559 -43.84 36.08 -13.32
N LEU A 560 -43.08 35.68 -14.33
CA LEU A 560 -43.54 35.56 -15.73
C LEU A 560 -44.00 34.14 -16.12
N THR A 561 -43.82 33.13 -15.26
CA THR A 561 -44.16 31.73 -15.59
C THR A 561 -45.46 31.19 -14.95
N VAL A 562 -46.17 31.98 -14.14
CA VAL A 562 -47.43 31.54 -13.48
C VAL A 562 -48.66 32.35 -13.93
N GLY A 563 -48.51 33.37 -14.76
CA GLY A 563 -49.63 34.16 -15.30
C GLY A 563 -49.54 34.35 -16.80
N ASN A 564 -50.51 33.80 -17.53
CA ASN A 564 -50.80 34.02 -18.96
C ASN A 564 -49.97 33.25 -20.00
N ARG A 565 -50.59 32.19 -20.56
CA ARG A 565 -50.82 32.12 -22.02
C ARG A 565 -51.81 31.01 -22.41
N CYS A 566 -53.08 31.37 -22.46
CA CYS A 566 -53.92 31.03 -23.61
C CYS A 566 -53.78 32.17 -24.63
N LYS A 567 -53.83 31.82 -25.93
CA LYS A 567 -53.84 32.67 -27.14
C LYS A 567 -52.47 33.05 -27.73
N GLY A 568 -52.10 32.32 -28.79
CA GLY A 568 -52.20 32.83 -30.16
C GLY A 568 -51.07 33.69 -30.73
N LEU A 569 -50.62 33.26 -31.92
CA LEU A 569 -50.01 34.00 -33.04
C LEU A 569 -48.47 34.06 -33.14
N ASP A 570 -47.98 33.14 -33.99
CA ASP A 570 -47.28 33.36 -35.26
C ASP A 570 -45.84 33.89 -35.37
N ALA A 571 -45.17 33.21 -36.30
CA ALA A 571 -43.82 33.39 -36.80
C ALA A 571 -43.62 34.65 -37.63
N ARG A 572 -42.38 35.20 -37.62
CA ARG A 572 -41.51 35.43 -38.79
C ARG A 572 -40.29 36.31 -38.46
N ASN A 573 -39.20 36.03 -39.18
CA ASN A 573 -37.99 36.83 -39.47
C ASN A 573 -36.80 36.73 -38.49
N LEU A 574 -35.73 35.96 -38.80
CA LEU A 574 -34.65 36.17 -39.79
C LEU A 574 -33.64 37.29 -39.43
N SER A 575 -32.46 36.83 -38.96
CA SER A 575 -31.11 37.09 -39.51
C SER A 575 -30.46 38.50 -39.45
N ILE A 576 -29.13 38.47 -39.17
CA ILE A 576 -28.03 39.37 -39.60
C ILE A 576 -27.37 40.24 -38.49
N TRP A 577 -26.10 39.93 -38.22
CA TRP A 577 -25.01 40.79 -37.67
C TRP A 577 -24.27 41.47 -38.86
N PRO A 578 -23.48 42.60 -38.76
CA PRO A 578 -22.27 42.65 -37.91
C PRO A 578 -21.65 44.04 -37.49
N SER A 579 -20.63 43.95 -36.62
CA SER A 579 -19.33 44.69 -36.61
C SER A 579 -19.08 46.00 -35.82
N VAL A 580 -17.84 46.02 -35.28
CA VAL A 580 -16.95 47.14 -34.84
C VAL A 580 -17.07 47.62 -33.38
N VAL A 581 -16.07 47.27 -32.55
CA VAL A 581 -15.02 48.20 -32.05
C VAL A 581 -13.96 47.40 -31.29
N CYS A 582 -12.73 47.46 -31.79
CA CYS A 582 -11.49 47.05 -31.17
C CYS A 582 -10.63 48.31 -30.99
N ARG A 583 -10.08 48.57 -29.79
CA ARG A 583 -8.79 49.27 -29.53
C ARG A 583 -8.69 49.77 -28.07
N LYS A 584 -8.07 48.96 -27.21
CA LYS A 584 -7.07 49.38 -26.21
C LYS A 584 -6.74 48.18 -25.32
N GLN A 585 -5.57 47.57 -25.54
CA GLN A 585 -4.57 47.27 -24.51
C GLN A 585 -3.42 46.49 -25.17
N ARG A 586 -2.50 47.21 -25.84
CA ARG A 586 -1.13 46.74 -26.09
C ARG A 586 -0.21 47.72 -25.36
N ARG A 587 0.31 47.30 -24.20
CA ARG A 587 1.59 47.70 -23.60
C ARG A 587 1.64 47.16 -22.16
N ASN A 588 2.27 46.00 -22.02
CA ASN A 588 3.27 45.67 -20.99
C ASN A 588 3.49 44.14 -21.01
N MET A 589 4.30 43.70 -21.98
CA MET A 589 5.04 42.45 -21.91
C MET A 589 6.53 42.81 -21.91
N ALA A 590 7.22 42.52 -20.82
CA ALA A 590 8.64 42.24 -20.80
C ALA A 590 8.96 41.47 -19.51
N GLY A 591 9.15 40.16 -19.63
CA GLY A 591 9.59 39.32 -18.50
C GLY A 591 9.23 37.84 -18.60
N GLY A 592 9.90 37.10 -19.50
CA GLY A 592 10.24 35.68 -19.33
C GLY A 592 9.16 34.61 -19.54
N ASN A 593 9.14 33.99 -20.73
CA ASN A 593 8.65 32.62 -20.88
C ASN A 593 9.39 31.92 -22.03
N HIS A 594 10.55 31.34 -21.71
CA HIS A 594 11.46 30.66 -22.64
C HIS A 594 10.84 29.36 -23.22
N GLU A 595 9.95 28.72 -22.45
CA GLU A 595 9.34 27.42 -22.77
C GLU A 595 8.31 27.49 -23.92
N ILE A 596 7.65 28.65 -24.11
CA ILE A 596 6.66 28.83 -25.18
C ILE A 596 7.34 29.00 -26.54
N ARG A 597 8.50 29.67 -26.59
CA ARG A 597 9.30 29.79 -27.82
C ARG A 597 9.88 28.45 -28.27
N GLU A 598 10.33 27.64 -27.32
CA GLU A 598 10.92 26.33 -27.61
C GLU A 598 9.89 25.32 -28.15
N ARG A 599 8.66 25.38 -27.63
CA ARG A 599 7.53 24.57 -28.13
C ARG A 599 7.01 25.03 -29.50
N LEU A 600 7.04 26.35 -29.78
CA LEU A 600 6.70 26.89 -31.10
C LEU A 600 7.74 26.53 -32.16
N SER A 601 9.04 26.61 -31.84
CA SER A 601 10.11 26.18 -32.76
C SER A 601 10.10 24.66 -32.99
N SER A 602 9.70 23.85 -32.01
CA SER A 602 9.53 22.39 -32.18
C SER A 602 8.33 22.04 -33.08
N LEU A 603 7.28 22.87 -33.07
CA LEU A 603 6.12 22.76 -33.96
C LEU A 603 6.44 23.20 -35.40
N GLU A 604 7.26 24.25 -35.57
CA GLU A 604 7.73 24.70 -36.89
C GLU A 604 8.65 23.67 -37.57
N VAL A 605 9.47 22.94 -36.81
CA VAL A 605 10.31 21.85 -37.34
C VAL A 605 9.48 20.62 -37.78
N LEU A 606 8.36 20.34 -37.11
CA LEU A 606 7.44 19.25 -37.48
C LEU A 606 6.57 19.57 -38.69
N LEU A 607 6.34 20.85 -38.99
CA LEU A 607 5.53 21.33 -40.11
C LEU A 607 6.36 21.58 -41.39
N GLY A 608 7.69 21.42 -41.36
CA GLY A 608 8.61 21.72 -42.46
C GLY A 608 8.60 20.76 -43.66
N ALA A 609 7.53 19.98 -43.88
CA ALA A 609 7.47 19.00 -44.98
C ALA A 609 6.09 18.92 -45.67
N VAL A 610 5.43 20.06 -45.90
CA VAL A 610 4.28 20.14 -46.81
C VAL A 610 4.67 21.04 -47.99
N PRO A 611 4.64 20.55 -49.24
CA PRO A 611 5.03 21.33 -50.41
C PRO A 611 4.00 22.44 -50.70
N ASP A 612 4.52 23.56 -51.22
CA ASP A 612 3.81 24.79 -51.51
C ASP A 612 2.50 24.56 -52.30
N GLY A 613 1.36 24.89 -51.69
CA GLY A 613 0.11 25.11 -52.43
C GLY A 613 -1.18 24.46 -51.92
N GLU A 614 -1.23 23.86 -50.72
CA GLU A 614 -2.52 23.49 -50.11
C GLU A 614 -2.81 24.38 -48.89
N ASP A 615 -3.86 25.22 -48.98
CA ASP A 615 -4.27 26.13 -47.90
C ASP A 615 -4.48 25.37 -46.58
N VAL A 616 -3.89 25.88 -45.50
CA VAL A 616 -4.03 25.34 -44.12
C VAL A 616 -5.51 25.10 -43.75
N CYS A 617 -6.42 25.90 -44.30
CA CYS A 617 -7.87 25.72 -44.15
C CYS A 617 -8.39 24.39 -44.73
N ASN A 618 -7.85 23.91 -45.84
CA ASN A 618 -8.24 22.62 -46.45
C ASN A 618 -7.71 21.43 -45.64
N LEU A 619 -6.52 21.55 -45.05
CA LEU A 619 -5.97 20.54 -44.14
C LEU A 619 -6.79 20.45 -42.84
N VAL A 620 -7.17 21.58 -42.25
CA VAL A 620 -8.04 21.62 -41.07
C VAL A 620 -9.43 21.03 -41.38
N ALA A 621 -9.99 21.32 -42.56
CA ALA A 621 -11.27 20.74 -42.99
C ALA A 621 -11.18 19.22 -43.22
N LYS A 622 -10.07 18.71 -43.77
CA LYS A 622 -9.83 17.26 -43.91
C LYS A 622 -9.67 16.58 -42.55
N ILE A 623 -8.99 17.22 -41.59
CA ILE A 623 -8.86 16.70 -40.21
C ILE A 623 -10.22 16.61 -39.53
N PHE A 624 -11.05 17.66 -39.62
CA PHE A 624 -12.42 17.64 -39.07
C PHE A 624 -13.29 16.54 -39.70
N ASN A 625 -13.19 16.32 -41.02
CA ASN A 625 -13.90 15.23 -41.68
C ASN A 625 -13.38 13.84 -41.27
N LEU A 626 -12.07 13.70 -41.07
CA LEU A 626 -11.49 12.44 -40.58
C LEU A 626 -11.91 12.15 -39.13
N GLU A 627 -11.96 13.16 -38.26
CA GLU A 627 -12.45 13.02 -36.88
C GLU A 627 -13.92 12.59 -36.86
N ALA A 628 -14.78 13.21 -37.68
CA ALA A 628 -16.18 12.83 -37.80
C ALA A 628 -16.36 11.39 -38.32
N ASN A 629 -15.56 10.97 -39.30
CA ASN A 629 -15.57 9.59 -39.80
C ASN A 629 -15.09 8.59 -38.74
N LEU A 630 -14.13 8.98 -37.89
CA LEU A 630 -13.60 8.15 -36.82
C LEU A 630 -14.63 7.97 -35.69
N GLU A 631 -15.38 9.01 -35.35
CA GLU A 631 -16.51 8.92 -34.43
C GLU A 631 -17.61 7.99 -34.97
N GLN A 632 -17.93 8.09 -36.26
CA GLN A 632 -18.94 7.22 -36.88
C GLN A 632 -18.51 5.75 -36.90
N ILE A 633 -17.24 5.46 -37.15
CA ILE A 633 -16.67 4.10 -37.07
C ILE A 633 -16.69 3.60 -35.62
N GLN A 634 -16.40 4.45 -34.63
CA GLN A 634 -16.47 4.07 -33.22
C GLN A 634 -17.89 3.76 -32.76
N GLU A 635 -18.89 4.49 -33.25
CA GLU A 635 -20.30 4.23 -32.96
C GLU A 635 -20.72 2.86 -33.55
N SER A 636 -20.37 2.59 -34.81
CA SER A 636 -20.61 1.29 -35.47
C SER A 636 -19.97 0.12 -34.72
N LEU A 637 -18.72 0.30 -34.26
CA LEU A 637 -18.01 -0.73 -33.48
C LEU A 637 -18.66 -0.97 -32.10
N ARG A 638 -19.24 0.06 -31.47
CA ARG A 638 -19.99 -0.09 -30.21
C ARG A 638 -21.28 -0.88 -30.43
N GLU A 639 -21.99 -0.62 -31.53
CA GLU A 639 -23.21 -1.35 -31.89
C GLU A 639 -22.91 -2.84 -32.16
N GLU A 640 -21.85 -3.14 -32.92
CA GLU A 640 -21.42 -4.53 -33.14
C GLU A 640 -21.03 -5.23 -31.83
N MET A 641 -20.30 -4.55 -30.93
CA MET A 641 -19.96 -5.13 -29.62
C MET A 641 -21.19 -5.34 -28.73
N ALA A 642 -22.21 -4.48 -28.81
CA ALA A 642 -23.48 -4.68 -28.11
C ALA A 642 -24.24 -5.90 -28.67
N GLN A 643 -24.24 -6.07 -29.99
CA GLN A 643 -24.81 -7.24 -30.67
C GLN A 643 -24.13 -8.54 -30.22
N ILE A 644 -22.79 -8.55 -30.16
CA ILE A 644 -21.97 -9.69 -29.70
C ILE A 644 -22.25 -10.01 -28.23
N ARG A 645 -22.37 -8.99 -27.37
CA ARG A 645 -22.71 -9.18 -25.94
C ARG A 645 -24.06 -9.84 -25.76
N LYS A 646 -25.08 -9.37 -26.48
CA LYS A 646 -26.42 -9.95 -26.46
C LYS A 646 -26.40 -11.42 -26.90
N LYS A 647 -25.70 -11.72 -28.00
CA LYS A 647 -25.54 -13.10 -28.50
C LYS A 647 -24.81 -14.02 -27.50
N ASN A 648 -23.85 -13.47 -26.76
CA ASN A 648 -23.15 -14.20 -25.68
C ASN A 648 -24.05 -14.46 -24.46
N GLU A 649 -24.96 -13.53 -24.13
CA GLU A 649 -25.95 -13.75 -23.07
C GLU A 649 -26.96 -14.82 -23.46
N ASP A 650 -27.43 -14.81 -24.71
CA ASP A 650 -28.33 -15.84 -25.25
C ASP A 650 -27.66 -17.22 -25.23
N LEU A 651 -26.39 -17.33 -25.66
CA LEU A 651 -25.61 -18.57 -25.59
C LEU A 651 -25.39 -19.03 -24.14
N ARG A 652 -25.14 -18.11 -23.20
CA ARG A 652 -25.03 -18.46 -21.78
C ARG A 652 -26.35 -19.01 -21.24
N TYR A 653 -27.48 -18.45 -21.67
CA TYR A 653 -28.79 -18.94 -21.29
C TYR A 653 -29.04 -20.35 -21.84
N GLU A 654 -28.71 -20.61 -23.11
CA GLU A 654 -28.78 -21.96 -23.70
C GLU A 654 -27.89 -22.96 -22.97
N VAL A 655 -26.66 -22.60 -22.60
CA VAL A 655 -25.76 -23.47 -21.83
C VAL A 655 -26.33 -23.78 -20.43
N ILE A 656 -26.98 -22.82 -19.79
CA ILE A 656 -27.65 -23.03 -18.49
C ILE A 656 -28.85 -23.98 -18.65
N VAL A 657 -29.64 -23.82 -19.71
CA VAL A 657 -30.78 -24.70 -20.01
C VAL A 657 -30.31 -26.13 -20.32
N LEU A 658 -29.26 -26.29 -21.13
CA LEU A 658 -28.66 -27.59 -21.44
C LEU A 658 -28.05 -28.27 -20.21
N ARG A 659 -27.39 -27.50 -19.32
CA ARG A 659 -26.91 -28.05 -18.04
C ARG A 659 -28.05 -28.52 -17.14
N ARG A 660 -29.16 -27.78 -17.07
CA ARG A 660 -30.37 -28.19 -16.32
C ARG A 660 -31.02 -29.45 -16.92
N ALA A 661 -31.08 -29.55 -18.24
CA ALA A 661 -31.58 -30.74 -18.92
C ALA A 661 -30.69 -31.97 -18.63
N MET A 662 -29.36 -31.81 -18.69
CA MET A 662 -28.42 -32.88 -18.36
C MET A 662 -28.51 -33.32 -16.89
N THR A 663 -28.66 -32.39 -15.94
CA THR A 663 -28.87 -32.77 -14.52
C THR A 663 -30.21 -33.49 -14.31
N SER A 664 -31.27 -33.11 -15.02
CA SER A 664 -32.56 -33.82 -14.94
C SER A 664 -32.55 -35.23 -15.53
N SER A 665 -31.70 -35.47 -16.56
CA SER A 665 -31.51 -36.80 -17.15
C SER A 665 -30.65 -37.73 -16.30
N VAL A 666 -29.85 -37.20 -15.38
CA VAL A 666 -29.06 -38.00 -14.41
C VAL A 666 -29.92 -38.40 -13.20
N GLU A 667 -30.93 -37.61 -12.84
CA GLU A 667 -31.86 -37.93 -11.74
C GLU A 667 -33.03 -38.86 -12.16
N THR A 668 -33.28 -39.01 -13.46
CA THR A 668 -34.32 -39.90 -13.99
C THR A 668 -33.70 -41.07 -14.74
N GLY A 669 -33.33 -42.12 -14.00
CA GLY A 669 -32.87 -43.38 -14.57
C GLY A 669 -33.91 -44.01 -15.49
N SER A 670 -33.71 -43.90 -16.80
CA SER A 670 -34.28 -44.83 -17.78
C SER A 670 -33.50 -44.82 -19.08
N HIS A 671 -32.88 -45.98 -19.36
CA HIS A 671 -32.42 -46.38 -20.68
C HIS A 671 -33.51 -46.17 -21.73
N ARG A 672 -33.21 -45.46 -22.83
CA ARG A 672 -33.69 -45.82 -24.18
C ARG A 672 -32.95 -45.08 -25.31
N GLN A 673 -32.29 -45.90 -26.12
CA GLN A 673 -32.10 -45.84 -27.58
C GLN A 673 -31.77 -44.50 -28.27
N LEU A 674 -30.53 -44.44 -28.75
CA LEU A 674 -30.13 -44.11 -30.13
C LEU A 674 -31.28 -43.71 -31.08
N VAL A 675 -31.29 -42.43 -31.46
CA VAL A 675 -31.83 -41.99 -32.76
C VAL A 675 -30.84 -41.00 -33.36
N ARG A 676 -30.25 -41.41 -34.49
CA ARG A 676 -29.53 -40.56 -35.46
C ARG A 676 -30.45 -39.49 -36.05
N VAL A 677 -29.84 -38.50 -36.71
CA VAL A 677 -30.28 -37.78 -37.94
C VAL A 677 -30.19 -36.25 -37.73
N PRO A 678 -29.88 -35.45 -38.77
CA PRO A 678 -28.86 -35.56 -39.81
C PRO A 678 -27.69 -34.57 -39.60
#